data_AF-A0A9P8C4C6-F1
#
_entry.id   AF-A0A9P8C4C6-F1
#
_cell.length_a   1.000
_cell.length_b   1.000
_cell.length_c   1.000
_cell.angle_alpha   90.00
_cell.angle_beta   90.00
_cell.angle_gamma   90.00
#
_symmetry.space_group_name_H-M   'P 1'
#
loop_
_entity.id
_entity.type
_entity.pdbx_description
1 polymer ?
#
loop_
_entity_poly.entity_id
_entity_poly.type
_entity_poly.pdbx_seq_one_letter_code
_entity_poly.pdbx_strand_id
1 'polypeptide(L)'
;MAEHKTEDTIMRRYEIPIAADSEATSPDHINLNSNLDAKIRNPLAGIHRDTLLRDVTEFAAAKGLTDVLPLLKKGALVAQDPGNYEDITGEEALTPEEVEVLRNEVLHKWRHPTALYITIFTCSVGAAVQGWDQTGSNGANLSFPAVFGIGADTNHDTLLVGLVNSAPYIGSAFFGCWVSDPLNFYLGRRGAIFISAIFCFLPVFGSALSQNWEQLFVCRLLLGFGMGAKGSTIPIYAAENAPAAIRGALVMSWQLWTAFGIFLGTCANLAMVNVGKYAWRYQLGSAFIPAVPLILFIYFCPESPRWCMKKNRYVQAYRSLIKLRNNPLQAARDLYYIHAQLEVEHEIIGESNYFSRFAQLFTIPRVRRATLASFTVMIAQQMCGINIIAFYSSTIFKNSGFTDFQALFASFGFGLINFLFAFPAIWTIDTFGRRALLLFTFPNMAWSLLAAGLCALIDVNNKAHLGLVALFVYIFAMFYSPGEGPVPFAYSAEVFPLSHREVGMGWAVATCLFWATVLTMFLPLMLHSMGTTGVFCFYAGTNIVALVMIFLWVPETKQRTLEELDYIFAVPTRTHMRYQTFEALPWWFNTWILRRDVGELRPLYQFDTSTDQDRIDALYAADKARAEKNGANGSDLQVENNTSNHSDEIVKEKM
;
A
#
# COMPACT_ATOMS: atom_id res chain seq x y z
N MET A 1 14.73 -41.45 -45.15
CA MET A 1 14.97 -42.02 -43.81
C MET A 1 16.46 -41.89 -43.50
N ALA A 2 16.88 -40.70 -43.05
CA ALA A 2 18.19 -40.40 -42.44
C ALA A 2 18.39 -38.87 -42.45
N GLU A 3 17.81 -38.17 -41.48
CA GLU A 3 18.17 -36.78 -41.20
C GLU A 3 17.90 -36.44 -39.72
N HIS A 4 18.39 -37.34 -38.84
CA HIS A 4 18.20 -37.23 -37.40
C HIS A 4 19.41 -37.85 -36.69
N LYS A 5 20.57 -37.16 -36.72
CA LYS A 5 21.75 -37.52 -35.90
C LYS A 5 22.92 -36.51 -35.93
N THR A 6 22.66 -35.21 -35.80
CA THR A 6 23.74 -34.21 -35.76
C THR A 6 23.54 -33.09 -34.74
N GLU A 7 23.01 -33.39 -33.54
CA GLU A 7 22.94 -32.41 -32.43
C GLU A 7 23.42 -32.95 -31.05
N ASP A 8 23.90 -34.19 -30.96
CA ASP A 8 24.19 -34.86 -29.67
C ASP A 8 25.67 -34.87 -29.24
N THR A 9 26.52 -33.93 -29.66
CA THR A 9 27.99 -34.03 -29.41
C THR A 9 28.67 -32.83 -28.73
N ILE A 10 27.96 -31.99 -27.97
CA ILE A 10 28.61 -30.86 -27.23
C ILE A 10 28.16 -30.74 -25.76
N MET A 11 27.60 -31.80 -25.15
CA MET A 11 27.16 -31.77 -23.74
C MET A 11 27.78 -32.87 -22.86
N ARG A 12 29.11 -33.01 -22.88
CA ARG A 12 29.86 -33.74 -21.84
C ARG A 12 31.28 -33.22 -21.74
N ARG A 13 31.56 -32.33 -20.79
CA ARG A 13 32.85 -32.25 -20.08
C ARG A 13 32.76 -31.25 -18.92
N TYR A 14 33.40 -31.64 -17.82
CA TYR A 14 33.59 -30.97 -16.52
C TYR A 14 32.55 -31.29 -15.43
N GLU A 15 32.58 -32.55 -14.99
CA GLU A 15 32.45 -32.88 -13.56
C GLU A 15 33.83 -32.64 -12.91
N ILE A 16 33.88 -31.94 -11.77
CA ILE A 16 35.05 -31.87 -10.88
C ILE A 16 34.59 -32.24 -9.46
N PRO A 17 35.34 -33.07 -8.71
CA PRO A 17 34.87 -33.72 -7.49
C PRO A 17 35.05 -32.86 -6.24
N ILE A 18 34.22 -33.13 -5.22
CA ILE A 18 34.32 -32.62 -3.86
C ILE A 18 35.52 -33.26 -3.16
N ALA A 19 36.45 -32.46 -2.64
CA ALA A 19 37.50 -32.88 -1.71
C ALA A 19 37.77 -31.78 -0.66
N ALA A 20 38.11 -32.23 0.55
CA ALA A 20 38.19 -31.48 1.80
C ALA A 20 39.50 -30.69 2.01
N ASP A 21 39.39 -29.66 2.85
CA ASP A 21 40.38 -28.92 3.66
C ASP A 21 41.70 -28.42 3.06
N SER A 22 41.89 -27.09 3.04
CA SER A 22 43.06 -26.39 3.62
C SER A 22 42.92 -24.86 3.53
N GLU A 23 43.23 -24.16 4.63
CA GLU A 23 43.40 -22.71 4.73
C GLU A 23 44.37 -22.15 3.66
N ALA A 24 43.96 -21.11 2.94
CA ALA A 24 44.86 -20.12 2.33
C ALA A 24 44.10 -18.81 2.05
N THR A 25 44.53 -17.75 2.73
CA THR A 25 44.12 -16.35 2.56
C THR A 25 44.54 -15.79 1.19
N SER A 26 43.63 -15.13 0.47
CA SER A 26 43.93 -14.25 -0.68
C SER A 26 42.71 -13.35 -1.00
N PRO A 27 42.91 -12.10 -1.45
CA PRO A 27 42.09 -10.96 -1.02
C PRO A 27 40.97 -10.56 -1.99
N ASP A 28 39.98 -9.87 -1.41
CA ASP A 28 39.13 -8.84 -2.02
C ASP A 28 38.47 -9.14 -3.37
N HIS A 29 37.42 -9.96 -3.33
CA HIS A 29 36.29 -9.75 -4.24
C HIS A 29 35.46 -8.56 -3.73
N ILE A 30 35.84 -7.34 -4.12
CA ILE A 30 34.98 -6.15 -3.93
C ILE A 30 33.79 -6.30 -4.89
N ASN A 31 32.66 -6.79 -4.36
CA ASN A 31 31.39 -6.80 -5.05
C ASN A 31 30.91 -5.34 -5.21
N LEU A 32 31.01 -4.78 -6.42
CA LEU A 32 30.53 -3.41 -6.68
C LEU A 32 29.02 -3.25 -6.40
N ASN A 33 28.23 -4.32 -6.61
CA ASN A 33 26.80 -4.30 -6.29
C ASN A 33 26.56 -4.23 -4.78
N SER A 34 27.31 -4.98 -3.96
CA SER A 34 27.14 -4.92 -2.50
C SER A 34 27.49 -3.55 -1.91
N ASN A 35 28.41 -2.81 -2.55
CA ASN A 35 28.73 -1.43 -2.16
C ASN A 35 27.63 -0.42 -2.55
N LEU A 36 26.99 -0.60 -3.71
CA LEU A 36 25.85 0.22 -4.12
C LEU A 36 24.62 -0.06 -3.24
N ASP A 37 24.44 -1.32 -2.84
CA ASP A 37 23.32 -1.77 -2.03
C ASP A 37 23.47 -1.41 -0.55
N ALA A 38 24.68 -1.50 0.01
CA ALA A 38 25.00 -0.93 1.33
C ALA A 38 24.69 0.57 1.36
N LYS A 39 25.04 1.31 0.28
CA LYS A 39 24.65 2.71 0.09
C LYS A 39 23.15 2.92 -0.08
N ILE A 40 22.40 1.96 -0.63
CA ILE A 40 20.93 2.05 -0.75
C ILE A 40 20.24 1.80 0.61
N ARG A 41 20.77 0.88 1.43
CA ARG A 41 20.23 0.51 2.74
C ARG A 41 20.50 1.57 3.80
N ASN A 42 21.74 2.03 3.86
CA ASN A 42 22.13 3.23 4.59
C ASN A 42 23.22 3.96 3.80
N PRO A 43 22.90 5.09 3.13
CA PRO A 43 23.88 5.82 2.32
C PRO A 43 25.06 6.35 3.12
N LEU A 44 24.95 6.36 4.45
CA LEU A 44 25.98 6.84 5.37
C LEU A 44 26.81 5.71 5.99
N ALA A 45 26.43 4.45 5.79
CA ALA A 45 27.17 3.31 6.32
C ALA A 45 28.52 3.13 5.61
N GLY A 46 29.58 2.92 6.39
CA GLY A 46 30.94 2.72 5.87
C GLY A 46 31.72 4.00 5.55
N ILE A 47 31.12 5.20 5.68
CA ILE A 47 31.84 6.48 5.53
C ILE A 47 32.68 6.75 6.80
N HIS A 48 33.96 7.09 6.64
CA HIS A 48 34.80 7.44 7.80
C HIS A 48 34.25 8.66 8.53
N ARG A 49 34.26 8.64 9.86
CA ARG A 49 33.68 9.68 10.73
C ARG A 49 34.08 11.11 10.33
N ASP A 50 35.36 11.34 10.07
CA ASP A 50 35.86 12.67 9.70
C ASP A 50 35.36 13.12 8.32
N THR A 51 35.19 12.17 7.40
CA THR A 51 34.64 12.46 6.07
C THR A 51 33.16 12.82 6.18
N LEU A 52 32.38 12.04 6.95
CA LEU A 52 30.98 12.33 7.22
C LEU A 52 30.79 13.73 7.83
N LEU A 53 31.57 14.07 8.85
CA LEU A 53 31.47 15.38 9.52
C LEU A 53 31.85 16.54 8.59
N ARG A 54 32.85 16.35 7.72
CA ARG A 54 33.21 17.33 6.69
C ARG A 54 32.07 17.51 5.70
N ASP A 55 31.52 16.42 5.18
CA ASP A 55 30.46 16.44 4.18
C ASP A 55 29.17 17.07 4.74
N VAL A 56 28.84 16.80 6.01
CA VAL A 56 27.74 17.46 6.73
C VAL A 56 27.99 18.97 6.89
N THR A 57 29.23 19.37 7.16
CA THR A 57 29.59 20.79 7.31
C THR A 57 29.50 21.53 5.99
N GLU A 58 29.98 20.92 4.90
CA GLU A 58 29.87 21.44 3.54
C GLU A 58 28.39 21.51 3.11
N PHE A 59 27.61 20.47 3.39
CA PHE A 59 26.17 20.45 3.16
C PHE A 59 25.45 21.60 3.90
N ALA A 60 25.72 21.78 5.19
CA ALA A 60 25.10 22.82 5.98
C ALA A 60 25.45 24.22 5.46
N ALA A 61 26.70 24.44 5.01
CA ALA A 61 27.13 25.69 4.40
C ALA A 61 26.45 25.91 3.03
N ALA A 62 26.46 24.90 2.16
CA ALA A 62 25.89 24.97 0.81
C ALA A 62 24.38 25.18 0.80
N LYS A 63 23.66 24.67 1.81
CA LYS A 63 22.19 24.70 1.87
C LYS A 63 21.62 25.73 2.86
N GLY A 64 22.47 26.54 3.51
CA GLY A 64 22.03 27.60 4.43
C GLY A 64 21.44 27.07 5.74
N LEU A 65 22.03 26.01 6.29
CA LEU A 65 21.63 25.35 7.54
C LEU A 65 22.71 25.46 8.63
N THR A 66 23.56 26.48 8.57
CA THR A 66 24.65 26.72 9.53
C THR A 66 24.17 26.81 10.98
N ASP A 67 22.96 27.32 11.20
CA ASP A 67 22.35 27.52 12.52
C ASP A 67 22.06 26.18 13.25
N VAL A 68 21.95 25.09 12.50
CA VAL A 68 21.65 23.75 13.02
C VAL A 68 22.76 22.75 12.76
N LEU A 69 23.95 23.23 12.40
CA LEU A 69 25.14 22.42 12.16
C LEU A 69 25.45 21.45 13.32
N PRO A 70 25.40 21.83 14.62
CA PRO A 70 25.69 20.91 15.71
C PRO A 70 24.70 19.73 15.77
N LEU A 71 23.42 20.00 15.50
CA LEU A 71 22.39 18.97 15.48
C LEU A 71 22.48 18.09 14.23
N LEU A 72 22.91 18.65 13.10
CA LEU A 72 23.12 17.89 11.86
C LEU A 72 24.29 16.92 11.98
N LYS A 73 25.39 17.33 12.61
CA LYS A 73 26.55 16.45 12.81
C LYS A 73 26.20 15.29 13.76
N LYS A 74 25.59 15.57 14.91
CA LYS A 74 25.03 14.55 15.81
C LYS A 74 24.03 13.64 15.09
N GLY A 75 23.08 14.24 14.37
CA GLY A 75 22.06 13.51 13.62
C GLY A 75 22.62 12.62 12.52
N ALA A 76 23.67 13.04 11.82
CA ALA A 76 24.34 12.25 10.80
C ALA A 76 25.05 11.03 11.40
N LEU A 77 25.70 11.17 12.56
CA LEU A 77 26.32 10.06 13.28
C LEU A 77 25.27 9.04 13.75
N VAL A 78 24.12 9.51 14.25
CA VAL A 78 22.99 8.64 14.62
C VAL A 78 22.39 7.95 13.39
N ALA A 79 22.32 8.63 12.24
CA ALA A 79 21.83 8.04 11.00
C ALA A 79 22.81 6.99 10.43
N GLN A 80 24.11 7.16 10.66
CA GLN A 80 25.16 6.25 10.23
C GLN A 80 25.11 4.91 10.96
N ASP A 81 24.99 4.93 12.29
CA ASP A 81 24.81 3.72 13.11
C ASP A 81 23.61 3.88 14.07
N PRO A 82 22.39 3.50 13.63
CA PRO A 82 21.20 3.56 14.46
C PRO A 82 21.20 2.62 15.67
N GLY A 83 22.13 1.67 15.76
CA GLY A 83 22.20 0.66 16.83
C GLY A 83 23.21 1.01 17.94
N ASN A 84 24.28 1.75 17.62
CA ASN A 84 25.29 2.17 18.59
C ASN A 84 25.29 3.68 18.84
N TYR A 85 24.12 4.33 18.82
CA TYR A 85 24.05 5.77 19.08
C TYR A 85 24.58 6.15 20.47
N GLU A 86 24.54 5.25 21.46
CA GLU A 86 25.09 5.49 22.82
C GLU A 86 26.63 5.48 22.87
N ASP A 87 27.31 4.88 21.87
CA ASP A 87 28.78 4.80 21.81
C ASP A 87 29.42 5.97 21.04
N ILE A 88 28.63 6.99 20.65
CA ILE A 88 29.13 8.19 19.98
C ILE A 88 29.97 9.02 20.98
N THR A 89 31.29 8.93 20.85
CA THR A 89 32.28 9.60 21.73
C THR A 89 32.77 10.93 21.15
N GLY A 90 33.10 11.94 21.97
CA GLY A 90 33.72 13.22 21.54
C GLY A 90 32.86 14.47 21.77
N GLU A 91 33.17 15.61 21.11
CA GLU A 91 32.40 16.87 21.21
C GLU A 91 30.95 16.74 20.68
N GLU A 92 30.71 15.71 19.88
CA GLU A 92 29.43 15.35 19.26
C GLU A 92 28.63 14.33 20.10
N ALA A 93 29.08 14.03 21.33
CA ALA A 93 28.38 13.08 22.19
C ALA A 93 26.92 13.52 22.45
N LEU A 94 26.01 12.55 22.42
CA LEU A 94 24.60 12.78 22.70
C LEU A 94 24.42 13.09 24.19
N THR A 95 23.58 14.07 24.49
CA THR A 95 23.20 14.33 25.88
C THR A 95 22.31 13.19 26.40
N PRO A 96 22.22 12.97 27.72
CA PRO A 96 21.34 11.93 28.29
C PRO A 96 19.87 12.09 27.86
N GLU A 97 19.42 13.33 27.66
CA GLU A 97 18.10 13.64 27.14
C GLU A 97 17.93 13.23 25.67
N GLU A 98 18.95 13.45 24.83
CA GLU A 98 18.95 13.06 23.41
C GLU A 98 18.95 11.52 23.26
N VAL A 99 19.70 10.81 24.09
CA VAL A 99 19.71 9.34 24.15
C VAL A 99 18.35 8.78 24.56
N GLU A 100 17.74 9.35 25.60
CA GLU A 100 16.42 8.93 26.07
C GLU A 100 15.32 9.21 25.03
N VAL A 101 15.45 10.28 24.24
CA VAL A 101 14.54 10.57 23.11
C VAL A 101 14.64 9.51 22.01
N LEU A 102 15.86 9.10 21.63
CA LEU A 102 16.08 8.04 20.65
C LEU A 102 15.59 6.69 21.17
N ARG A 103 15.85 6.38 22.43
CA ARG A 103 15.34 5.16 23.10
C ARG A 103 13.81 5.14 23.13
N ASN A 104 13.17 6.28 23.43
CA ASN A 104 11.72 6.40 23.41
C ASN A 104 11.10 6.23 22.02
N GLU A 105 11.81 6.56 20.94
CA GLU A 105 11.37 6.31 19.56
C GLU A 105 11.22 4.80 19.30
N VAL A 106 12.15 3.99 19.84
CA VAL A 106 12.15 2.53 19.70
C VAL A 106 11.11 1.88 20.62
N LEU A 107 11.06 2.30 21.89
CA LEU A 107 10.15 1.74 22.90
C LEU A 107 8.68 2.13 22.64
N HIS A 108 8.43 3.36 22.18
CA HIS A 108 7.09 3.91 21.98
C HIS A 108 6.87 4.31 20.51
N LYS A 109 6.83 3.31 19.63
CA LYS A 109 6.70 3.46 18.16
C LYS A 109 5.52 4.32 17.68
N TRP A 110 4.49 4.53 18.50
CA TRP A 110 3.30 5.32 18.16
C TRP A 110 3.31 6.73 18.78
N ARG A 111 4.29 7.10 19.60
CA ARG A 111 4.30 8.41 20.26
C ARG A 111 4.87 9.47 19.32
N HIS A 112 3.99 10.21 18.63
CA HIS A 112 4.36 11.25 17.66
C HIS A 112 3.61 12.56 17.87
N PRO A 113 4.09 13.67 17.27
CA PRO A 113 3.44 14.97 17.42
C PRO A 113 2.02 14.98 16.85
N THR A 114 1.17 15.83 17.41
CA THR A 114 -0.22 16.03 16.94
C THR A 114 -0.29 16.41 15.46
N ALA A 115 0.70 17.15 14.94
CA ALA A 115 0.77 17.50 13.52
C ALA A 115 0.93 16.28 12.60
N LEU A 116 1.67 15.24 13.00
CA LEU A 116 1.76 14.00 12.23
C LEU A 116 0.41 13.28 12.23
N TYR A 117 -0.26 13.21 13.38
CA TYR A 117 -1.59 12.62 13.49
C TYR A 117 -2.64 13.35 12.66
N ILE A 118 -2.63 14.68 12.64
CA ILE A 118 -3.50 15.49 11.77
C ILE A 118 -3.20 15.21 10.30
N THR A 119 -1.91 15.07 9.94
CA THR A 119 -1.49 14.73 8.57
C THR A 119 -2.02 13.36 8.15
N ILE A 120 -1.86 12.36 9.02
CA ILE A 120 -2.35 10.99 8.79
C ILE A 120 -3.88 11.01 8.68
N PHE A 121 -4.58 11.64 9.62
CA PHE A 121 -6.04 11.77 9.59
C PHE A 121 -6.52 12.44 8.30
N THR A 122 -5.85 13.48 7.84
CA THR A 122 -6.18 14.16 6.58
C THR A 122 -5.98 13.22 5.37
N CYS A 123 -4.89 12.45 5.35
CA CYS A 123 -4.65 11.44 4.31
C CYS A 123 -5.74 10.35 4.32
N SER A 124 -6.11 9.88 5.51
CA SER A 124 -7.17 8.91 5.76
C SER A 124 -8.54 9.37 5.27
N VAL A 125 -8.91 10.63 5.55
CA VAL A 125 -10.16 11.22 5.04
C VAL A 125 -10.15 11.23 3.50
N GLY A 126 -9.00 11.52 2.88
CA GLY A 126 -8.85 11.45 1.42
C GLY A 126 -9.14 10.06 0.83
N ALA A 127 -8.72 8.99 1.51
CA ALA A 127 -9.07 7.62 1.15
C ALA A 127 -10.57 7.33 1.35
N ALA A 128 -11.14 7.77 2.48
CA ALA A 128 -12.56 7.59 2.80
C ALA A 128 -13.49 8.26 1.76
N VAL A 129 -13.12 9.43 1.22
CA VAL A 129 -13.87 10.08 0.13
C VAL A 129 -13.99 9.16 -1.09
N GLN A 130 -12.96 8.36 -1.41
CA GLN A 130 -13.01 7.43 -2.56
C GLN A 130 -14.03 6.32 -2.32
N GLY A 131 -13.98 5.66 -1.17
CA GLY A 131 -14.96 4.60 -0.85
C GLY A 131 -16.40 5.10 -0.75
N TRP A 132 -16.60 6.33 -0.27
CA TRP A 132 -17.93 6.93 -0.17
C TRP A 132 -18.53 7.21 -1.56
N ASP A 133 -17.76 7.74 -2.53
CA ASP A 133 -18.29 7.99 -3.87
C ASP A 133 -18.73 6.70 -4.60
N GLN A 134 -17.96 5.62 -4.45
CA GLN A 134 -18.29 4.32 -5.03
C GLN A 134 -19.66 3.83 -4.57
N THR A 135 -19.91 3.94 -3.25
CA THR A 135 -21.18 3.50 -2.65
C THR A 135 -22.31 4.50 -2.86
N GLY A 136 -22.05 5.80 -2.90
CA GLY A 136 -23.06 6.80 -3.26
C GLY A 136 -23.69 6.53 -4.62
N SER A 137 -22.87 6.07 -5.58
CA SER A 137 -23.32 5.64 -6.91
C SER A 137 -24.22 4.39 -6.84
N ASN A 138 -23.90 3.44 -5.97
CA ASN A 138 -24.70 2.22 -5.76
C ASN A 138 -26.13 2.50 -5.28
N GLY A 139 -26.29 3.41 -4.32
CA GLY A 139 -27.62 3.85 -3.89
C GLY A 139 -28.36 4.57 -5.02
N ALA A 140 -27.68 5.49 -5.70
CA ALA A 140 -28.27 6.32 -6.74
C ALA A 140 -28.75 5.51 -7.95
N ASN A 141 -28.06 4.42 -8.31
CA ASN A 141 -28.40 3.50 -9.40
C ASN A 141 -29.85 2.99 -9.33
N LEU A 142 -30.45 2.92 -8.15
CA LEU A 142 -31.83 2.48 -7.97
C LEU A 142 -32.89 3.45 -8.49
N SER A 143 -32.56 4.74 -8.63
CA SER A 143 -33.57 5.78 -8.93
C SER A 143 -33.17 6.78 -10.01
N PHE A 144 -31.88 7.09 -10.21
CA PHE A 144 -31.49 8.07 -11.24
C PHE A 144 -31.82 7.63 -12.68
N PRO A 145 -31.69 6.34 -13.09
CA PRO A 145 -31.96 5.96 -14.47
C PRO A 145 -33.42 6.23 -14.88
N ALA A 146 -34.35 5.96 -13.95
CA ALA A 146 -35.78 6.23 -14.15
C ALA A 146 -36.09 7.73 -14.24
N VAL A 147 -35.36 8.59 -13.52
CA VAL A 147 -35.59 10.04 -13.51
C VAL A 147 -35.12 10.69 -14.81
N PHE A 148 -34.00 10.25 -15.38
CA PHE A 148 -33.47 10.80 -16.63
C PHE A 148 -34.04 10.14 -17.91
N GLY A 149 -34.97 9.19 -17.77
CA GLY A 149 -35.53 8.46 -18.90
C GLY A 149 -34.56 7.50 -19.58
N ILE A 150 -33.42 7.20 -18.95
CA ILE A 150 -32.39 6.24 -19.41
C ILE A 150 -32.52 4.88 -18.70
N GLY A 151 -33.70 4.60 -18.14
CA GLY A 151 -34.00 3.37 -17.43
C GLY A 151 -34.81 2.37 -18.25
N ALA A 152 -34.98 2.58 -19.56
CA ALA A 152 -35.61 1.57 -20.40
C ALA A 152 -34.65 0.39 -20.62
N ASP A 153 -35.19 -0.83 -20.70
CA ASP A 153 -34.42 -2.08 -20.92
C ASP A 153 -33.82 -2.19 -22.34
N THR A 154 -33.43 -1.06 -22.95
CA THR A 154 -32.70 -1.06 -24.20
C THR A 154 -31.21 -1.23 -23.93
N ASN A 155 -30.51 -1.90 -24.86
CA ASN A 155 -29.05 -2.04 -24.79
C ASN A 155 -28.34 -0.68 -24.76
N HIS A 156 -28.92 0.33 -25.40
CA HIS A 156 -28.38 1.69 -25.44
C HIS A 156 -28.43 2.36 -24.07
N ASP A 157 -29.57 2.32 -23.40
CA ASP A 157 -29.78 3.01 -22.13
C ASP A 157 -29.03 2.31 -20.98
N THR A 158 -28.98 0.98 -21.03
CA THR A 158 -28.15 0.16 -20.12
C THR A 158 -26.66 0.53 -20.23
N LEU A 159 -26.17 0.77 -21.45
CA LEU A 159 -24.78 1.14 -21.71
C LEU A 159 -24.51 2.60 -21.32
N LEU A 160 -25.50 3.49 -21.45
CA LEU A 160 -25.44 4.86 -20.93
C LEU A 160 -25.31 4.89 -19.39
N VAL A 161 -26.10 4.08 -18.67
CA VAL A 161 -25.98 3.96 -17.20
C VAL A 161 -24.59 3.47 -16.81
N GLY A 162 -24.07 2.45 -17.51
CA GLY A 162 -22.69 1.97 -17.33
C GLY A 162 -21.65 3.04 -17.60
N LEU A 163 -21.83 3.82 -18.68
CA LEU A 163 -20.95 4.93 -19.05
C LEU A 163 -20.91 6.00 -17.95
N VAL A 164 -22.06 6.43 -17.43
CA VAL A 164 -22.15 7.40 -16.34
C VAL A 164 -21.44 6.89 -15.08
N ASN A 165 -21.65 5.64 -14.70
CA ASN A 165 -20.99 5.05 -13.53
C ASN A 165 -19.47 4.87 -13.72
N SER A 166 -19.03 4.60 -14.95
CA SER A 166 -17.61 4.46 -15.29
C SER A 166 -16.87 5.80 -15.42
N ALA A 167 -17.58 6.92 -15.57
CA ALA A 167 -17.02 8.25 -15.79
C ALA A 167 -15.94 8.68 -14.77
N PRO A 168 -16.08 8.45 -13.44
CA PRO A 168 -15.02 8.76 -12.49
C PRO A 168 -13.74 7.96 -12.74
N TYR A 169 -13.86 6.70 -13.18
CA TYR A 169 -12.71 5.87 -13.51
C TYR A 169 -12.05 6.29 -14.83
N ILE A 170 -12.84 6.68 -15.85
CA ILE A 170 -12.32 7.28 -17.09
C ILE A 170 -11.49 8.52 -16.75
N GLY A 171 -12.08 9.44 -15.97
CA GLY A 171 -11.43 10.66 -15.54
C GLY A 171 -10.15 10.38 -14.74
N SER A 172 -10.16 9.36 -13.88
CA SER A 172 -9.00 8.99 -13.06
C SER A 172 -7.88 8.35 -13.89
N ALA A 173 -8.20 7.37 -14.75
CA ALA A 173 -7.23 6.57 -15.50
C ALA A 173 -6.52 7.37 -16.60
N PHE A 174 -7.26 8.21 -17.33
CA PHE A 174 -6.70 8.95 -18.47
C PHE A 174 -6.17 10.33 -18.10
N PHE A 175 -6.75 11.00 -17.10
CA PHE A 175 -6.35 12.38 -16.75
C PHE A 175 -5.81 12.47 -15.32
N GLY A 176 -6.57 12.02 -14.31
CA GLY A 176 -6.26 12.24 -12.90
C GLY A 176 -4.90 11.70 -12.47
N CYS A 177 -4.54 10.48 -12.85
CA CYS A 177 -3.25 9.86 -12.49
C CYS A 177 -2.05 10.54 -13.16
N TRP A 178 -2.19 11.03 -14.39
CA TRP A 178 -1.10 11.63 -15.16
C TRP A 178 -0.88 13.09 -14.80
N VAL A 179 -1.96 13.80 -14.48
CA VAL A 179 -1.92 15.21 -14.11
C VAL A 179 -1.48 15.40 -12.66
N SER A 180 -1.47 14.34 -11.84
CA SER A 180 -0.94 14.40 -10.48
C SER A 180 0.53 14.81 -10.44
N ASP A 181 1.37 14.33 -11.37
CA ASP A 181 2.80 14.62 -11.40
C ASP A 181 3.10 16.12 -11.63
N PRO A 182 2.60 16.79 -12.68
CA PRO A 182 2.79 18.22 -12.85
C PRO A 182 2.17 19.02 -11.70
N LEU A 183 1.00 18.62 -11.17
CA LEU A 183 0.43 19.27 -9.98
C LEU A 183 1.37 19.20 -8.78
N ASN A 184 1.92 18.03 -8.51
CA ASN A 184 2.89 17.83 -7.44
C ASN A 184 4.17 18.63 -7.69
N PHE A 185 4.64 18.73 -8.93
CA PHE A 185 5.84 19.48 -9.26
C PHE A 185 5.66 21.00 -9.06
N TYR A 186 4.53 21.58 -9.47
CA TYR A 186 4.32 23.03 -9.42
C TYR A 186 3.76 23.52 -8.08
N LEU A 187 2.83 22.77 -7.47
CA LEU A 187 2.03 23.24 -6.33
C LEU A 187 2.38 22.55 -5.00
N GLY A 188 3.30 21.60 -5.01
CA GLY A 188 3.62 20.77 -3.84
C GLY A 188 2.60 19.66 -3.59
N ARG A 189 2.89 18.80 -2.62
CA ARG A 189 2.00 17.69 -2.27
C ARG A 189 0.70 18.22 -1.66
N ARG A 190 0.82 19.20 -0.77
CA ARG A 190 -0.32 19.87 -0.12
C ARG A 190 -1.23 20.57 -1.13
N GLY A 191 -0.65 21.33 -2.06
CA GLY A 191 -1.42 22.04 -3.11
C GLY A 191 -2.12 21.08 -4.07
N ALA A 192 -1.45 19.98 -4.44
CA ALA A 192 -2.05 18.93 -5.27
C ALA A 192 -3.25 18.27 -4.59
N ILE A 193 -3.15 17.95 -3.29
CA ILE A 193 -4.27 17.37 -2.53
C ILE A 193 -5.42 18.37 -2.43
N PHE A 194 -5.16 19.66 -2.21
CA PHE A 194 -6.19 20.69 -2.14
C PHE A 194 -6.98 20.82 -3.45
N ILE A 195 -6.29 20.92 -4.59
CA ILE A 195 -6.97 20.98 -5.89
C ILE A 195 -7.77 19.71 -6.13
N SER A 196 -7.18 18.55 -5.84
CA SER A 196 -7.89 17.27 -5.97
C SER A 196 -9.14 17.20 -5.09
N ALA A 197 -9.09 17.78 -3.89
CA ALA A 197 -10.23 17.86 -2.97
C ALA A 197 -11.33 18.79 -3.49
N ILE A 198 -10.97 19.91 -4.13
CA ILE A 198 -11.93 20.80 -4.82
C ILE A 198 -12.65 20.03 -5.94
N PHE A 199 -11.92 19.26 -6.75
CA PHE A 199 -12.49 18.39 -7.77
C PHE A 199 -13.27 17.20 -7.18
N CYS A 200 -13.10 16.87 -5.89
CA CYS A 200 -13.98 15.92 -5.19
C CYS A 200 -15.20 16.59 -4.56
N PHE A 201 -15.21 17.92 -4.41
CA PHE A 201 -16.29 18.68 -3.79
C PHE A 201 -17.26 19.27 -4.83
N LEU A 202 -16.75 20.10 -5.75
CA LEU A 202 -17.58 20.83 -6.71
C LEU A 202 -18.38 19.90 -7.64
N PRO A 203 -17.79 18.84 -8.22
CA PRO A 203 -18.54 17.97 -9.13
C PRO A 203 -19.51 17.05 -8.39
N VAL A 204 -19.27 16.72 -7.12
CA VAL A 204 -20.24 15.98 -6.30
C VAL A 204 -21.45 16.86 -6.00
N PHE A 205 -21.22 18.12 -5.64
CA PHE A 205 -22.28 19.10 -5.46
C PHE A 205 -23.05 19.35 -6.78
N GLY A 206 -22.33 19.47 -7.89
CA GLY A 206 -22.91 19.58 -9.24
C GLY A 206 -23.73 18.35 -9.65
N SER A 207 -23.28 17.15 -9.27
CA SER A 207 -24.00 15.90 -9.53
C SER A 207 -25.36 15.89 -8.83
N ALA A 208 -25.44 16.40 -7.60
CA ALA A 208 -26.71 16.53 -6.87
C ALA A 208 -27.68 17.54 -7.54
N LEU A 209 -27.18 18.53 -8.28
CA LEU A 209 -27.98 19.56 -8.96
C LEU A 209 -28.27 19.25 -10.44
N SER A 210 -27.67 18.19 -10.99
CA SER A 210 -27.82 17.81 -12.41
C SER A 210 -29.29 17.61 -12.81
N GLN A 211 -29.65 18.04 -14.02
CA GLN A 211 -31.01 17.90 -14.58
C GLN A 211 -31.06 16.93 -15.76
N ASN A 212 -29.93 16.73 -16.45
CA ASN A 212 -29.78 15.78 -17.55
C ASN A 212 -28.62 14.82 -17.29
N TRP A 213 -28.61 13.68 -17.97
CA TRP A 213 -27.58 12.64 -17.81
C TRP A 213 -26.20 13.11 -18.30
N GLU A 214 -26.13 14.01 -19.28
CA GLU A 214 -24.87 14.56 -19.81
C GLU A 214 -24.18 15.45 -18.76
N GLN A 215 -24.97 16.25 -18.03
CA GLN A 215 -24.46 17.08 -16.94
C GLN A 215 -23.90 16.20 -15.82
N LEU A 216 -24.62 15.12 -15.48
CA LEU A 216 -24.16 14.16 -14.50
C LEU A 216 -22.86 13.48 -14.97
N PHE A 217 -22.79 13.06 -16.24
CA PHE A 217 -21.59 12.46 -16.82
C PHE A 217 -20.37 13.40 -16.74
N VAL A 218 -20.51 14.67 -17.11
CA VAL A 218 -19.43 15.67 -17.02
C VAL A 218 -19.01 15.88 -15.56
N CYS A 219 -19.95 16.02 -14.63
CA CYS A 219 -19.64 16.12 -13.20
C CYS A 219 -18.87 14.89 -12.69
N ARG A 220 -19.27 13.68 -13.11
CA ARG A 220 -18.58 12.44 -12.71
C ARG A 220 -17.19 12.30 -13.35
N LEU A 221 -16.99 12.77 -14.58
CA LEU A 221 -15.66 12.87 -15.20
C LEU A 221 -14.73 13.81 -14.42
N LEU A 222 -15.22 14.98 -14.04
CA LEU A 222 -14.47 15.95 -13.23
C LEU A 222 -14.14 15.41 -11.83
N LEU A 223 -15.05 14.64 -11.23
CA LEU A 223 -14.78 13.91 -9.99
C LEU A 223 -13.62 12.93 -10.15
N GLY A 224 -13.59 12.22 -11.28
CA GLY A 224 -12.50 11.30 -11.63
C GLY A 224 -11.13 11.97 -11.66
N PHE A 225 -11.05 13.21 -12.14
CA PHE A 225 -9.80 13.98 -12.10
C PHE A 225 -9.28 14.14 -10.67
N GLY A 226 -10.15 14.54 -9.74
CA GLY A 226 -9.81 14.66 -8.32
C GLY A 226 -9.47 13.31 -7.67
N MET A 227 -10.21 12.25 -8.02
CA MET A 227 -9.98 10.90 -7.49
C MET A 227 -8.63 10.31 -7.92
N GLY A 228 -8.25 10.43 -9.20
CA GLY A 228 -6.96 9.94 -9.69
C GLY A 228 -5.77 10.74 -9.13
N ALA A 229 -5.91 12.07 -9.08
CA ALA A 229 -4.84 12.95 -8.59
C ALA A 229 -4.57 12.76 -7.09
N LYS A 230 -5.63 12.62 -6.27
CA LYS A 230 -5.47 12.30 -4.84
C LYS A 230 -4.97 10.88 -4.62
N GLY A 231 -5.44 9.90 -5.41
CA GLY A 231 -5.10 8.48 -5.24
C GLY A 231 -3.62 8.18 -5.47
N SER A 232 -2.97 8.98 -6.31
CA SER A 232 -1.51 8.93 -6.53
C SER A 232 -0.73 9.79 -5.54
N THR A 233 -1.26 10.94 -5.12
CA THR A 233 -0.52 11.90 -4.28
C THR A 233 -0.55 11.55 -2.78
N ILE A 234 -1.71 11.16 -2.24
CA ILE A 234 -1.90 10.99 -0.79
C ILE A 234 -1.05 9.84 -0.23
N PRO A 235 -0.98 8.63 -0.84
CA PRO A 235 -0.13 7.56 -0.32
C PRO A 235 1.35 7.96 -0.28
N ILE A 236 1.81 8.69 -1.31
CA ILE A 236 3.19 9.21 -1.36
C ILE A 236 3.41 10.25 -0.27
N TYR A 237 2.47 11.19 -0.10
CA TYR A 237 2.55 12.21 0.94
C TYR A 237 2.54 11.59 2.35
N ALA A 238 1.71 10.58 2.60
CA ALA A 238 1.73 9.84 3.86
C ALA A 238 3.08 9.13 4.07
N ALA A 239 3.62 8.47 3.05
CA ALA A 239 4.91 7.77 3.13
C ALA A 239 6.12 8.71 3.34
N GLU A 240 6.10 9.90 2.71
CA GLU A 240 7.15 10.92 2.82
C GLU A 240 7.17 11.61 4.19
N ASN A 241 6.03 11.75 4.87
CA ASN A 241 5.94 12.34 6.20
C ASN A 241 6.14 11.33 7.34
N ALA A 242 5.80 10.06 7.06
CA ALA A 242 5.88 8.97 8.04
C ALA A 242 7.32 8.60 8.41
N PRO A 243 7.61 8.42 9.72
CA PRO A 243 8.83 7.76 10.19
C PRO A 243 8.97 6.35 9.62
N ALA A 244 10.21 5.89 9.43
CA ALA A 244 10.48 4.58 8.82
C ALA A 244 9.80 3.41 9.58
N ALA A 245 9.77 3.47 10.91
CA ALA A 245 9.21 2.41 11.76
C ALA A 245 7.71 2.16 11.58
N ILE A 246 6.92 3.20 11.26
CA ILE A 246 5.45 3.10 11.11
C ILE A 246 4.96 3.34 9.69
N ARG A 247 5.88 3.62 8.75
CA ARG A 247 5.55 3.94 7.35
C ARG A 247 4.67 2.88 6.69
N GLY A 248 4.99 1.60 6.88
CA GLY A 248 4.21 0.49 6.33
C GLY A 248 2.76 0.50 6.82
N ALA A 249 2.56 0.57 8.15
CA ALA A 249 1.23 0.61 8.75
C ALA A 249 0.40 1.83 8.27
N LEU A 250 1.04 2.98 8.06
CA LEU A 250 0.37 4.18 7.57
C LEU A 250 -0.03 4.08 6.09
N VAL A 251 0.83 3.50 5.24
CA VAL A 251 0.46 3.23 3.84
C VAL A 251 -0.69 2.23 3.78
N MET A 252 -0.67 1.20 4.63
CA MET A 252 -1.73 0.20 4.75
C MET A 252 -3.06 0.77 5.25
N SER A 253 -3.01 1.86 6.04
CA SER A 253 -4.23 2.53 6.51
C SER A 253 -5.11 3.03 5.35
N TRP A 254 -4.55 3.33 4.18
CA TRP A 254 -5.29 3.75 2.99
C TRP A 254 -6.47 2.84 2.68
N GLN A 255 -6.23 1.52 2.68
CA GLN A 255 -7.28 0.54 2.36
C GLN A 255 -8.34 0.47 3.46
N LEU A 256 -7.92 0.50 4.73
CA LEU A 256 -8.84 0.51 5.87
C LEU A 256 -9.80 1.72 5.81
N TRP A 257 -9.27 2.89 5.51
CA TRP A 257 -10.06 4.12 5.38
C TRP A 257 -10.93 4.14 4.12
N THR A 258 -10.49 3.50 3.04
CA THR A 258 -11.35 3.28 1.86
C THR A 258 -12.55 2.39 2.22
N ALA A 259 -12.32 1.29 2.95
CA ALA A 259 -13.39 0.42 3.44
C ALA A 259 -14.33 1.14 4.43
N PHE A 260 -13.78 2.00 5.30
CA PHE A 260 -14.57 2.88 6.16
C PHE A 260 -15.45 3.86 5.35
N GLY A 261 -14.92 4.42 4.27
CA GLY A 261 -15.67 5.25 3.33
C GLY A 261 -16.84 4.51 2.68
N ILE A 262 -16.62 3.26 2.25
CA ILE A 262 -17.67 2.37 1.73
C ILE A 262 -18.76 2.18 2.78
N PHE A 263 -18.39 1.85 4.03
CA PHE A 263 -19.34 1.71 5.12
C PHE A 263 -20.16 2.98 5.34
N LEU A 264 -19.53 4.15 5.49
CA LEU A 264 -20.25 5.41 5.69
C LEU A 264 -21.16 5.78 4.51
N GLY A 265 -20.74 5.51 3.27
CA GLY A 265 -21.59 5.75 2.12
C GLY A 265 -22.81 4.82 2.07
N THR A 266 -22.68 3.54 2.47
CA THR A 266 -23.85 2.67 2.64
C THR A 266 -24.79 3.14 3.76
N CYS A 267 -24.25 3.71 4.86
CA CYS A 267 -25.06 4.36 5.89
C CYS A 267 -25.83 5.58 5.34
N ALA A 268 -25.15 6.42 4.57
CA ALA A 268 -25.76 7.60 3.94
C ALA A 268 -26.88 7.20 2.96
N ASN A 269 -26.66 6.14 2.17
CA ASN A 269 -27.68 5.63 1.27
C ASN A 269 -28.91 5.11 2.01
N LEU A 270 -28.70 4.37 3.11
CA LEU A 270 -29.78 3.85 3.95
C LEU A 270 -30.58 4.97 4.62
N ALA A 271 -29.90 6.01 5.13
CA ALA A 271 -30.55 7.17 5.75
C ALA A 271 -31.45 7.93 4.76
N MET A 272 -31.08 7.95 3.47
CA MET A 272 -31.79 8.69 2.42
C MET A 272 -32.87 7.85 1.69
N VAL A 273 -33.12 6.60 2.10
CA VAL A 273 -34.12 5.71 1.47
C VAL A 273 -35.51 6.35 1.39
N ASN A 274 -35.95 6.99 2.47
CA ASN A 274 -37.33 7.47 2.60
C ASN A 274 -37.57 8.85 1.94
N VAL A 275 -36.58 9.42 1.25
CA VAL A 275 -36.63 10.78 0.69
C VAL A 275 -37.35 10.84 -0.68
N GLY A 276 -37.78 9.69 -1.21
CA GLY A 276 -38.59 9.62 -2.42
C GLY A 276 -37.82 9.96 -3.70
N LYS A 277 -38.44 10.68 -4.65
CA LYS A 277 -37.90 10.93 -6.01
C LYS A 277 -36.54 11.65 -6.05
N TYR A 278 -36.15 12.31 -4.95
CA TYR A 278 -34.88 13.05 -4.85
C TYR A 278 -33.77 12.27 -4.14
N ALA A 279 -34.01 11.01 -3.74
CA ALA A 279 -33.04 10.19 -3.01
C ALA A 279 -31.67 10.11 -3.71
N TRP A 280 -31.63 9.90 -5.03
CA TRP A 280 -30.37 9.83 -5.78
C TRP A 280 -29.53 11.11 -5.70
N ARG A 281 -30.16 12.30 -5.62
CA ARG A 281 -29.45 13.58 -5.51
C ARG A 281 -28.69 13.65 -4.19
N TYR A 282 -29.32 13.22 -3.10
CA TYR A 282 -28.70 13.19 -1.78
C TYR A 282 -27.68 12.06 -1.63
N GLN A 283 -27.92 10.90 -2.25
CA GLN A 283 -26.99 9.77 -2.25
C GLN A 283 -25.68 10.12 -2.95
N LEU A 284 -25.75 10.68 -4.16
CA LEU A 284 -24.58 11.20 -4.88
C LEU A 284 -23.95 12.37 -4.15
N GLY A 285 -24.76 13.32 -3.68
CA GLY A 285 -24.28 14.51 -2.96
C GLY A 285 -23.57 14.19 -1.66
N SER A 286 -23.96 13.13 -0.94
CA SER A 286 -23.42 12.82 0.39
C SER A 286 -21.90 12.68 0.44
N ALA A 287 -21.25 12.34 -0.68
CA ALA A 287 -19.80 12.24 -0.79
C ALA A 287 -19.06 13.59 -0.61
N PHE A 288 -19.74 14.74 -0.62
CA PHE A 288 -19.10 16.02 -0.28
C PHE A 288 -18.77 16.13 1.22
N ILE A 289 -19.49 15.41 2.08
CA ILE A 289 -19.32 15.46 3.54
C ILE A 289 -17.87 15.16 3.95
N PRO A 290 -17.24 14.04 3.53
CA PRO A 290 -15.84 13.78 3.84
C PRO A 290 -14.87 14.68 3.04
N ALA A 291 -15.29 15.29 1.93
CA ALA A 291 -14.44 16.20 1.16
C ALA A 291 -14.23 17.55 1.85
N VAL A 292 -15.20 18.05 2.62
CA VAL A 292 -15.09 19.33 3.35
C VAL A 292 -13.96 19.31 4.39
N PRO A 293 -13.87 18.32 5.32
CA PRO A 293 -12.73 18.20 6.22
C PRO A 293 -11.41 18.10 5.49
N LEU A 294 -11.34 17.42 4.34
CA LEU A 294 -10.10 17.33 3.55
C LEU A 294 -9.63 18.71 3.08
N ILE A 295 -10.53 19.53 2.55
CA ILE A 295 -10.25 20.90 2.09
C ILE A 295 -9.80 21.80 3.27
N LEU A 296 -10.43 21.65 4.44
CA LEU A 296 -10.12 22.47 5.62
C LEU A 296 -8.81 22.04 6.30
N PHE A 297 -8.59 20.75 6.49
CA PHE A 297 -7.46 20.22 7.26
C PHE A 297 -6.14 20.20 6.50
N ILE A 298 -6.17 20.16 5.16
CA ILE A 298 -4.94 20.11 4.36
C ILE A 298 -4.04 21.34 4.59
N TYR A 299 -4.60 22.50 4.93
CA TYR A 299 -3.81 23.71 5.21
C TYR A 299 -3.14 23.73 6.59
N PHE A 300 -3.58 22.87 7.52
CA PHE A 300 -2.92 22.68 8.81
C PHE A 300 -1.76 21.69 8.73
N CYS A 301 -1.72 20.86 7.68
CA CYS A 301 -0.67 19.89 7.47
C CYS A 301 0.62 20.56 6.91
N PRO A 302 1.81 20.18 7.39
CA PRO A 302 3.07 20.68 6.84
C PRO A 302 3.35 20.11 5.45
N GLU A 303 4.10 20.83 4.61
CA GLU A 303 4.48 20.33 3.28
C GLU A 303 5.46 19.15 3.39
N SER A 304 5.46 18.24 2.41
CA SER A 304 6.38 17.09 2.42
C SER A 304 7.85 17.54 2.50
N PRO A 305 8.63 17.07 3.50
CA PRO A 305 10.05 17.37 3.61
C PRO A 305 10.83 16.94 2.37
N ARG A 306 10.52 15.75 1.83
CA ARG A 306 11.19 15.19 0.66
C ARG A 306 10.93 16.02 -0.59
N TRP A 307 9.71 16.52 -0.77
CA TRP A 307 9.39 17.43 -1.87
C TRP A 307 10.16 18.76 -1.77
N CYS A 308 10.22 19.35 -0.56
CA CYS A 308 11.01 20.56 -0.32
C CYS A 308 12.49 20.36 -0.67
N MET A 309 13.07 19.22 -0.30
CA MET A 309 14.46 18.87 -0.63
C MET A 309 14.67 18.65 -2.14
N LYS A 310 13.76 17.97 -2.85
CA LYS A 310 13.79 17.84 -4.33
C LYS A 310 13.78 19.21 -5.03
N LYS A 311 13.16 20.24 -4.44
CA LYS A 311 13.15 21.63 -4.95
C LYS A 311 14.30 22.49 -4.44
N ASN A 312 15.31 21.88 -3.80
CA ASN A 312 16.47 22.56 -3.21
C ASN A 312 16.09 23.57 -2.08
N ARG A 313 14.93 23.39 -1.42
CA ARG A 313 14.42 24.25 -0.33
C ARG A 313 14.64 23.60 1.04
N TYR A 314 15.90 23.43 1.43
CA TYR A 314 16.28 22.69 2.65
C TYR A 314 15.82 23.32 3.96
N VAL A 315 15.85 24.66 4.07
CA VAL A 315 15.35 25.37 5.27
C VAL A 315 13.87 25.10 5.52
N GLN A 316 13.05 25.05 4.45
CA GLN A 316 11.62 24.72 4.56
C GLN A 316 11.42 23.23 4.90
N ALA A 317 12.24 22.34 4.36
CA ALA A 317 12.22 20.92 4.69
C ALA A 317 12.49 20.68 6.18
N TYR A 318 13.50 21.35 6.74
CA TYR A 318 13.83 21.25 8.16
C TYR A 318 12.71 21.77 9.07
N ARG A 319 12.10 22.92 8.73
CA ARG A 319 10.92 23.44 9.46
C ARG A 319 9.72 22.48 9.41
N SER A 320 9.55 21.75 8.31
CA SER A 320 8.51 20.72 8.20
C SER A 320 8.83 19.52 9.11
N LEU A 321 10.08 19.04 9.09
CA LEU A 321 10.52 17.91 9.92
C LEU A 321 10.41 18.21 11.42
N ILE A 322 10.72 19.43 11.87
CA ILE A 322 10.54 19.82 13.28
C ILE A 322 9.08 19.67 13.72
N LYS A 323 8.11 19.94 12.84
CA LYS A 323 6.68 19.76 13.16
C LYS A 323 6.26 18.29 13.15
N LEU A 324 6.93 17.46 12.35
CA LEU A 324 6.60 16.04 12.15
C LEU A 324 7.34 15.10 13.11
N ARG A 325 8.33 15.59 13.86
CA ARG A 325 9.15 14.83 14.81
C ARG A 325 9.04 15.40 16.22
N ASN A 326 9.29 14.57 17.23
CA ASN A 326 9.19 15.00 18.63
C ASN A 326 10.36 15.89 19.03
N ASN A 327 11.54 15.69 18.42
CA ASN A 327 12.77 16.39 18.78
C ASN A 327 13.50 16.94 17.54
N PRO A 328 14.06 18.16 17.60
CA PRO A 328 14.94 18.73 16.57
C PRO A 328 16.10 17.82 16.13
N LEU A 329 16.68 17.02 17.03
CA LEU A 329 17.73 16.06 16.68
C LEU A 329 17.23 15.00 15.68
N GLN A 330 16.04 14.43 15.91
CA GLN A 330 15.42 13.48 14.99
C GLN A 330 15.13 14.13 13.63
N ALA A 331 14.70 15.41 13.64
CA ALA A 331 14.48 16.17 12.43
C ALA A 331 15.79 16.40 11.64
N ALA A 332 16.90 16.68 12.33
CA ALA A 332 18.21 16.87 11.72
C ALA A 332 18.78 15.56 11.15
N ARG A 333 18.68 14.45 11.91
CA ARG A 333 18.99 13.08 11.46
C ARG A 333 18.26 12.74 10.17
N ASP A 334 16.92 12.85 10.20
CA ASP A 334 16.08 12.51 9.06
C ASP A 334 16.35 13.44 7.86
N LEU A 335 16.64 14.72 8.08
CA LEU A 335 16.95 15.66 7.00
C LEU A 335 18.20 15.22 6.22
N TYR A 336 19.29 14.94 6.93
CA TYR A 336 20.55 14.54 6.30
C TYR A 336 20.45 13.14 5.67
N TYR A 337 19.77 12.21 6.35
CA TYR A 337 19.53 10.88 5.79
C TYR A 337 18.70 10.93 4.49
N ILE A 338 17.63 11.73 4.43
CA ILE A 338 16.84 11.90 3.21
C ILE A 338 17.66 12.59 2.11
N HIS A 339 18.54 13.54 2.46
CA HIS A 339 19.44 14.18 1.50
C HIS A 339 20.39 13.15 0.85
N ALA A 340 21.05 12.33 1.66
CA ALA A 340 21.94 11.28 1.18
C ALA A 340 21.19 10.25 0.31
N GLN A 341 19.95 9.90 0.67
CA GLN A 341 19.09 9.07 -0.18
C GLN A 341 18.76 9.72 -1.53
N LEU A 342 18.48 11.03 -1.55
CA LEU A 342 18.20 11.77 -2.78
C LEU A 342 19.42 11.88 -3.68
N GLU A 343 20.64 12.00 -3.12
CA GLU A 343 21.88 12.01 -3.90
C GLU A 343 22.13 10.64 -4.54
N VAL A 344 22.01 9.56 -3.77
CA VAL A 344 22.10 8.19 -4.31
C VAL A 344 21.03 7.94 -5.37
N GLU A 345 19.79 8.41 -5.15
CA GLU A 345 18.74 8.35 -6.18
C GLU A 345 19.14 9.14 -7.44
N HIS A 346 19.74 10.32 -7.31
CA HIS A 346 20.19 11.11 -8.45
C HIS A 346 21.34 10.43 -9.22
N GLU A 347 22.31 9.84 -8.50
CA GLU A 347 23.40 9.06 -9.09
C GLU A 347 22.89 7.83 -9.85
N ILE A 348 21.92 7.10 -9.30
CA ILE A 348 21.33 5.91 -9.92
C ILE A 348 20.45 6.28 -11.12
N ILE A 349 19.69 7.36 -11.03
CA ILE A 349 18.73 7.76 -12.07
C ILE A 349 19.44 8.48 -13.23
N GLY A 350 20.57 9.15 -12.99
CA GLY A 350 21.25 10.01 -13.97
C GLY A 350 20.31 11.07 -14.56
N GLU A 351 20.67 11.65 -15.71
CA GLU A 351 19.80 12.56 -16.48
C GLU A 351 18.70 11.81 -17.27
N SER A 352 18.15 10.72 -16.74
CA SER A 352 17.13 9.95 -17.48
C SER A 352 15.76 10.64 -17.46
N ASN A 353 15.26 10.94 -18.65
CA ASN A 353 13.93 11.50 -18.85
C ASN A 353 12.82 10.52 -18.40
N TYR A 354 11.70 11.04 -17.93
CA TYR A 354 10.54 10.21 -17.51
C TYR A 354 10.10 9.22 -18.60
N PHE A 355 10.10 9.66 -19.87
CA PHE A 355 9.75 8.83 -21.02
C PHE A 355 10.72 7.65 -21.23
N SER A 356 12.02 7.83 -21.00
CA SER A 356 12.97 6.71 -21.09
C SER A 356 12.73 5.71 -19.97
N ARG A 357 12.41 6.18 -18.76
CA ARG A 357 12.04 5.32 -17.62
C ARG A 357 10.75 4.54 -17.89
N PHE A 358 9.76 5.18 -18.51
CA PHE A 358 8.53 4.50 -18.93
C PHE A 358 8.82 3.39 -19.96
N ALA A 359 9.64 3.66 -20.97
CA ALA A 359 10.06 2.63 -21.92
C ALA A 359 10.84 1.49 -21.22
N GLN A 360 11.66 1.83 -20.22
CA GLN A 360 12.44 0.88 -19.42
C GLN A 360 11.58 -0.10 -18.61
N LEU A 361 10.32 0.24 -18.28
CA LEU A 361 9.38 -0.71 -17.67
C LEU A 361 9.17 -1.94 -18.56
N PHE A 362 9.21 -1.78 -19.88
CA PHE A 362 8.94 -2.85 -20.83
C PHE A 362 10.21 -3.41 -21.50
N THR A 363 11.30 -2.66 -21.54
CA THR A 363 12.55 -3.10 -22.18
C THR A 363 13.49 -3.83 -21.23
N ILE A 364 13.61 -3.41 -19.95
CA ILE A 364 14.54 -4.02 -19.00
C ILE A 364 13.94 -5.32 -18.45
N PRO A 365 14.61 -6.49 -18.58
CA PRO A 365 14.03 -7.79 -18.20
C PRO A 365 13.54 -7.87 -16.75
N ARG A 366 14.30 -7.33 -15.79
CA ARG A 366 13.91 -7.29 -14.36
C ARG A 366 12.68 -6.40 -14.14
N VAL A 367 12.69 -5.18 -14.68
CA VAL A 367 11.60 -4.22 -14.48
C VAL A 367 10.35 -4.69 -15.20
N ARG A 368 10.49 -5.33 -16.36
CA ARG A 368 9.39 -5.97 -17.10
C ARG A 368 8.71 -7.07 -16.31
N ARG A 369 9.46 -7.88 -15.56
CA ARG A 369 8.89 -8.93 -14.71
C ARG A 369 8.18 -8.36 -13.48
N ALA A 370 8.76 -7.33 -12.85
CA ALA A 370 8.09 -6.58 -11.80
C ALA A 370 6.80 -5.91 -12.31
N THR A 371 6.85 -5.32 -13.51
CA THR A 371 5.70 -4.71 -14.20
C THR A 371 4.62 -5.75 -14.48
N LEU A 372 5.00 -6.95 -14.96
CA LEU A 372 4.06 -8.05 -15.20
C LEU A 372 3.40 -8.54 -13.90
N ALA A 373 4.18 -8.71 -12.83
CA ALA A 373 3.65 -9.14 -11.53
C ALA A 373 2.69 -8.08 -10.94
N SER A 374 3.10 -6.81 -10.93
CA SER A 374 2.26 -5.70 -10.49
C SER A 374 0.99 -5.55 -11.33
N PHE A 375 1.10 -5.65 -12.67
CA PHE A 375 -0.05 -5.67 -13.58
C PHE A 375 -1.01 -6.81 -13.26
N THR A 376 -0.48 -8.00 -12.99
CA THR A 376 -1.27 -9.20 -12.67
C THR A 376 -2.06 -9.03 -11.38
N VAL A 377 -1.45 -8.50 -10.33
CA VAL A 377 -2.16 -8.29 -9.06
C VAL A 377 -3.19 -7.15 -9.20
N MET A 378 -2.88 -6.08 -9.93
CA MET A 378 -3.82 -4.98 -10.17
C MET A 378 -5.03 -5.38 -11.03
N ILE A 379 -4.84 -6.20 -12.07
CA ILE A 379 -5.95 -6.70 -12.87
C ILE A 379 -6.76 -7.75 -12.10
N ALA A 380 -6.11 -8.56 -11.24
CA ALA A 380 -6.79 -9.50 -10.37
C ALA A 380 -7.77 -8.81 -9.41
N GLN A 381 -7.44 -7.60 -8.93
CA GLN A 381 -8.34 -6.76 -8.13
C GLN A 381 -9.61 -6.39 -8.86
N GLN A 382 -9.53 -6.14 -10.17
CA GLN A 382 -10.68 -5.80 -10.99
C GLN A 382 -11.48 -7.07 -11.36
N MET A 383 -10.77 -8.17 -11.64
CA MET A 383 -11.34 -9.46 -12.00
C MET A 383 -12.03 -10.18 -10.84
N CYS A 384 -11.82 -9.78 -9.58
CA CYS A 384 -12.41 -10.46 -8.44
C CYS A 384 -13.92 -10.21 -8.30
N GLY A 385 -14.44 -9.14 -8.93
CA GLY A 385 -15.86 -8.80 -8.91
C GLY A 385 -16.29 -7.84 -7.81
N ILE A 386 -15.36 -7.25 -7.06
CA ILE A 386 -15.69 -6.30 -5.98
C ILE A 386 -16.49 -5.09 -6.48
N ASN A 387 -16.18 -4.55 -7.65
CA ASN A 387 -16.89 -3.39 -8.19
C ASN A 387 -18.38 -3.67 -8.42
N ILE A 388 -18.74 -4.91 -8.77
CA ILE A 388 -20.13 -5.30 -8.94
C ILE A 388 -20.90 -5.10 -7.64
N ILE A 389 -20.32 -5.54 -6.52
CA ILE A 389 -20.98 -5.48 -5.22
C ILE A 389 -20.87 -4.04 -4.67
N ALA A 390 -19.73 -3.37 -4.84
CA ALA A 390 -19.54 -2.00 -4.38
C ALA A 390 -20.46 -0.98 -5.10
N PHE A 391 -20.69 -1.13 -6.42
CA PHE A 391 -21.48 -0.20 -7.24
C PHE A 391 -22.90 -0.66 -7.55
N TYR A 392 -23.19 -1.96 -7.48
CA TYR A 392 -24.47 -2.49 -7.90
C TYR A 392 -25.08 -3.49 -6.90
N SER A 393 -24.53 -3.67 -5.68
CA SER A 393 -25.14 -4.56 -4.68
C SER A 393 -26.61 -4.23 -4.43
N SER A 394 -26.98 -2.95 -4.36
CA SER A 394 -28.38 -2.56 -4.15
C SER A 394 -29.27 -2.94 -5.33
N THR A 395 -28.75 -2.81 -6.55
CA THR A 395 -29.45 -3.22 -7.78
C THR A 395 -29.58 -4.75 -7.86
N ILE A 396 -28.53 -5.47 -7.48
CA ILE A 396 -28.50 -6.94 -7.48
C ILE A 396 -29.48 -7.50 -6.46
N PHE A 397 -29.48 -6.98 -5.23
CA PHE A 397 -30.45 -7.41 -4.23
C PHE A 397 -31.88 -7.06 -4.67
N LYS A 398 -32.11 -5.89 -5.27
CA LYS A 398 -33.42 -5.55 -5.84
C LYS A 398 -33.86 -6.55 -6.93
N ASN A 399 -32.96 -6.90 -7.84
CA ASN A 399 -33.23 -7.89 -8.90
C ASN A 399 -33.46 -9.31 -8.34
N SER A 400 -32.87 -9.63 -7.20
CA SER A 400 -33.13 -10.89 -6.47
C SER A 400 -34.46 -10.89 -5.70
N GLY A 401 -35.25 -9.81 -5.73
CA GLY A 401 -36.57 -9.74 -5.12
C GLY A 401 -36.62 -9.01 -3.76
N PHE A 402 -35.53 -8.36 -3.33
CA PHE A 402 -35.56 -7.50 -2.15
C PHE A 402 -36.30 -6.18 -2.43
N THR A 403 -36.96 -5.63 -1.39
CA THR A 403 -37.43 -4.24 -1.46
C THR A 403 -36.27 -3.26 -1.41
N ASP A 404 -36.47 -2.02 -1.87
CA ASP A 404 -35.40 -0.99 -1.88
C ASP A 404 -34.75 -0.80 -0.50
N PHE A 405 -35.53 -0.81 0.58
CA PHE A 405 -35.02 -0.73 1.95
C PHE A 405 -34.19 -1.96 2.33
N GLN A 406 -34.66 -3.17 2.02
CA GLN A 406 -33.93 -4.39 2.36
C GLN A 406 -32.65 -4.54 1.53
N ALA A 407 -32.67 -4.15 0.26
CA ALA A 407 -31.51 -4.15 -0.62
C ALA A 407 -30.42 -3.19 -0.11
N LEU A 408 -30.82 -2.00 0.36
CA LEU A 408 -29.90 -1.04 0.96
C LEU A 408 -29.41 -1.48 2.35
N PHE A 409 -30.25 -2.14 3.14
CA PHE A 409 -29.84 -2.74 4.41
C PHE A 409 -28.84 -3.89 4.21
N ALA A 410 -29.03 -4.73 3.18
CA ALA A 410 -28.08 -5.77 2.81
C ALA A 410 -26.75 -5.18 2.30
N SER A 411 -26.82 -4.09 1.52
CA SER A 411 -25.62 -3.34 1.11
C SER A 411 -24.87 -2.74 2.30
N PHE A 412 -25.58 -2.23 3.31
CA PHE A 412 -25.00 -1.79 4.58
C PHE A 412 -24.29 -2.93 5.33
N GLY A 413 -24.90 -4.13 5.39
CA GLY A 413 -24.25 -5.31 5.97
C GLY A 413 -22.95 -5.67 5.26
N PHE A 414 -22.94 -5.62 3.93
CA PHE A 414 -21.72 -5.81 3.12
C PHE A 414 -20.66 -4.76 3.45
N GLY A 415 -21.02 -3.46 3.49
CA GLY A 415 -20.10 -2.38 3.81
C GLY A 415 -19.48 -2.52 5.20
N LEU A 416 -20.28 -2.92 6.20
CA LEU A 416 -19.83 -3.17 7.56
C LEU A 416 -18.83 -4.34 7.63
N ILE A 417 -19.14 -5.46 6.98
CA ILE A 417 -18.26 -6.63 6.96
C ILE A 417 -16.94 -6.29 6.25
N ASN A 418 -17.01 -5.58 5.14
CA ASN A 418 -15.83 -5.13 4.40
C ASN A 418 -14.91 -4.25 5.28
N PHE A 419 -15.48 -3.38 6.12
CA PHE A 419 -14.71 -2.57 7.07
C PHE A 419 -14.14 -3.39 8.24
N LEU A 420 -14.94 -4.26 8.86
CA LEU A 420 -14.49 -5.07 10.00
C LEU A 420 -13.37 -6.05 9.62
N PHE A 421 -13.47 -6.67 8.44
CA PHE A 421 -12.45 -7.61 7.95
C PHE A 421 -11.23 -6.93 7.31
N ALA A 422 -11.20 -5.59 7.25
CA ALA A 422 -10.01 -4.85 6.85
C ALA A 422 -8.99 -4.74 7.99
N PHE A 423 -9.40 -4.86 9.26
CA PHE A 423 -8.48 -4.81 10.41
C PHE A 423 -7.49 -5.98 10.45
N PRO A 424 -7.91 -7.25 10.31
CA PRO A 424 -6.99 -8.38 10.24
C PRO A 424 -5.91 -8.22 9.17
N ALA A 425 -6.23 -7.56 8.05
CA ALA A 425 -5.32 -7.31 6.93
C ALA A 425 -3.99 -6.67 7.34
N ILE A 426 -4.04 -5.78 8.34
CA ILE A 426 -2.87 -5.03 8.83
C ILE A 426 -1.85 -5.99 9.47
N TRP A 427 -2.32 -7.03 10.17
CA TRP A 427 -1.44 -8.01 10.82
C TRP A 427 -1.10 -9.18 9.91
N THR A 428 -2.05 -9.62 9.08
CA THR A 428 -1.86 -10.78 8.22
C THR A 428 -0.90 -10.53 7.07
N ILE A 429 -0.81 -9.30 6.53
CA ILE A 429 0.03 -8.99 5.36
C ILE A 429 1.53 -9.23 5.62
N ASP A 430 2.00 -8.86 6.80
CA ASP A 430 3.40 -9.04 7.19
C ASP A 430 3.67 -10.43 7.76
N THR A 431 2.66 -11.08 8.34
CA THR A 431 2.82 -12.41 8.95
C THR A 431 2.78 -13.54 7.93
N PHE A 432 1.81 -13.55 7.00
CA PHE A 432 1.63 -14.65 6.03
C PHE A 432 2.34 -14.40 4.69
N GLY A 433 2.59 -13.15 4.34
CA GLY A 433 3.15 -12.77 3.04
C GLY A 433 2.09 -12.42 2.01
N ARG A 434 2.50 -11.67 0.99
CA ARG A 434 1.58 -11.02 0.05
C ARG A 434 1.00 -12.04 -0.92
N ARG A 435 1.86 -12.88 -1.52
CA ARG A 435 1.43 -13.91 -2.48
C ARG A 435 0.60 -14.99 -1.78
N ALA A 436 1.00 -15.43 -0.59
CA ALA A 436 0.27 -16.43 0.17
C ALA A 436 -1.18 -15.99 0.50
N LEU A 437 -1.36 -14.71 0.88
CA LEU A 437 -2.69 -14.14 1.11
C LEU A 437 -3.56 -14.19 -0.14
N LEU A 438 -3.03 -13.77 -1.29
CA LEU A 438 -3.78 -13.81 -2.55
C LEU A 438 -4.18 -15.25 -2.92
N LEU A 439 -3.23 -16.20 -2.84
CA LEU A 439 -3.51 -17.61 -3.14
C LEU A 439 -4.53 -18.23 -2.18
N PHE A 440 -4.65 -17.72 -0.96
CA PHE A 440 -5.67 -18.14 -0.01
C PHE A 440 -7.03 -17.47 -0.26
N THR A 441 -7.08 -16.20 -0.63
CA THR A 441 -8.35 -15.46 -0.79
C THR A 441 -9.05 -15.75 -2.11
N PHE A 442 -8.34 -15.87 -3.24
CA PHE A 442 -8.96 -16.10 -4.55
C PHE A 442 -9.83 -17.36 -4.66
N PRO A 443 -9.40 -18.55 -4.18
CA PRO A 443 -10.25 -19.74 -4.19
C PRO A 443 -11.52 -19.52 -3.35
N ASN A 444 -11.37 -18.82 -2.22
CA ASN A 444 -12.46 -18.53 -1.31
C ASN A 444 -13.48 -17.54 -1.88
N MET A 445 -13.00 -16.55 -2.63
CA MET A 445 -13.83 -15.62 -3.39
C MET A 445 -14.54 -16.32 -4.56
N ALA A 446 -13.86 -17.26 -5.24
CA ALA A 446 -14.44 -17.98 -6.38
C ALA A 446 -15.64 -18.84 -5.98
N TRP A 447 -15.50 -19.69 -4.95
CA TRP A 447 -16.61 -20.56 -4.54
C TRP A 447 -17.76 -19.78 -3.90
N SER A 448 -17.48 -18.71 -3.15
CA SER A 448 -18.54 -17.89 -2.54
C SER A 448 -19.36 -17.15 -3.58
N LEU A 449 -18.74 -16.59 -4.64
CA LEU A 449 -19.47 -16.02 -5.77
C LEU A 449 -20.23 -17.08 -6.57
N LEU A 450 -19.64 -18.26 -6.78
CA LEU A 450 -20.33 -19.36 -7.45
C LEU A 450 -21.57 -19.79 -6.65
N ALA A 451 -21.44 -19.93 -5.32
CA ALA A 451 -22.54 -20.25 -4.44
C ALA A 451 -23.62 -19.15 -4.44
N ALA A 452 -23.24 -17.86 -4.43
CA ALA A 452 -24.17 -16.75 -4.59
C ALA A 452 -24.93 -16.81 -5.92
N GLY A 453 -24.24 -17.11 -7.02
CA GLY A 453 -24.85 -17.29 -8.35
C GLY A 453 -25.82 -18.46 -8.42
N LEU A 454 -25.47 -19.61 -7.83
CA LEU A 454 -26.34 -20.79 -7.78
C LEU A 454 -27.54 -20.58 -6.86
N CYS A 455 -27.36 -19.90 -5.72
CA CYS A 455 -28.47 -19.51 -4.85
C CYS A 455 -29.43 -18.56 -5.55
N ALA A 456 -28.94 -17.72 -6.47
CA ALA A 456 -29.78 -16.85 -7.29
C ALA A 456 -30.70 -17.61 -8.27
N LEU A 457 -30.55 -18.93 -8.45
CA LEU A 457 -31.46 -19.78 -9.24
C LEU A 457 -32.64 -20.35 -8.43
N ILE A 458 -32.61 -20.24 -7.09
CA ILE A 458 -33.70 -20.70 -6.22
C ILE A 458 -34.91 -19.77 -6.42
N ASP A 459 -36.14 -20.32 -6.42
CA ASP A 459 -37.37 -19.56 -6.61
C ASP A 459 -37.48 -18.36 -5.63
N VAL A 460 -37.79 -17.18 -6.18
CA VAL A 460 -37.91 -15.88 -5.48
C VAL A 460 -38.97 -15.92 -4.37
N ASN A 461 -39.94 -16.84 -4.45
CA ASN A 461 -40.97 -17.00 -3.42
C ASN A 461 -40.44 -17.57 -2.10
N ASN A 462 -39.24 -18.18 -2.10
CA ASN A 462 -38.65 -18.71 -0.88
C ASN A 462 -37.79 -17.64 -0.18
N LYS A 463 -38.21 -17.19 1.01
CA LYS A 463 -37.46 -16.22 1.83
C LYS A 463 -36.01 -16.66 2.13
N ALA A 464 -35.71 -17.97 2.05
CA ALA A 464 -34.36 -18.50 2.23
C ALA A 464 -33.40 -18.08 1.10
N HIS A 465 -33.90 -17.82 -0.12
CA HIS A 465 -33.11 -17.36 -1.27
C HIS A 465 -32.34 -16.07 -0.94
N LEU A 466 -33.08 -15.08 -0.45
CA LEU A 466 -32.60 -13.75 -0.12
C LEU A 466 -31.48 -13.80 0.93
N GLY A 467 -31.69 -14.59 1.99
CA GLY A 467 -30.70 -14.78 3.06
C GLY A 467 -29.43 -15.48 2.58
N LEU A 468 -29.55 -16.49 1.71
CA LEU A 468 -28.40 -17.24 1.19
C LEU A 468 -27.55 -16.41 0.24
N VAL A 469 -28.16 -15.63 -0.66
CA VAL A 469 -27.41 -14.73 -1.57
C VAL A 469 -26.64 -13.69 -0.76
N ALA A 470 -27.27 -13.05 0.22
CA ALA A 470 -26.61 -12.10 1.11
C ALA A 470 -25.46 -12.76 1.91
N LEU A 471 -25.68 -13.97 2.45
CA LEU A 471 -24.66 -14.71 3.19
C LEU A 471 -23.40 -14.96 2.35
N PHE A 472 -23.54 -15.45 1.12
CA PHE A 472 -22.39 -15.73 0.26
C PHE A 472 -21.69 -14.45 -0.24
N VAL A 473 -22.43 -13.37 -0.48
CA VAL A 473 -21.84 -12.04 -0.75
C VAL A 473 -21.06 -11.51 0.45
N TYR A 474 -21.54 -11.77 1.67
CA TYR A 474 -20.83 -11.40 2.90
C TYR A 474 -19.58 -12.26 3.10
N ILE A 475 -19.65 -13.56 2.82
CA ILE A 475 -18.48 -14.45 2.85
C ILE A 475 -17.44 -13.98 1.84
N PHE A 476 -17.85 -13.61 0.63
CA PHE A 476 -16.97 -13.00 -0.36
C PHE A 476 -16.26 -11.76 0.22
N ALA A 477 -17.00 -10.85 0.88
CA ALA A 477 -16.43 -9.64 1.49
C ALA A 477 -15.40 -9.95 2.59
N MET A 478 -15.65 -10.98 3.41
CA MET A 478 -14.74 -11.43 4.47
C MET A 478 -13.39 -11.91 3.93
N PHE A 479 -13.37 -12.56 2.76
CA PHE A 479 -12.13 -13.00 2.11
C PHE A 479 -11.48 -11.93 1.24
N TYR A 480 -12.28 -11.05 0.63
CA TYR A 480 -11.76 -9.94 -0.18
C TYR A 480 -10.95 -8.95 0.65
N SER A 481 -11.52 -8.50 1.78
CA SER A 481 -10.98 -7.38 2.56
C SER A 481 -9.53 -7.58 3.06
N PRO A 482 -9.14 -8.73 3.63
CA PRO A 482 -7.78 -8.93 4.14
C PRO A 482 -6.72 -9.23 3.08
N GLY A 483 -7.11 -9.63 1.86
CA GLY A 483 -6.19 -9.98 0.78
C GLY A 483 -6.20 -8.95 -0.34
N GLU A 484 -7.22 -9.02 -1.19
CA GLU A 484 -7.25 -8.28 -2.45
C GLU A 484 -7.46 -6.77 -2.28
N GLY A 485 -7.99 -6.33 -1.13
CA GLY A 485 -8.05 -4.90 -0.82
C GLY A 485 -6.66 -4.27 -0.77
N PRO A 486 -5.80 -4.63 0.20
CA PRO A 486 -4.55 -3.93 0.43
C PRO A 486 -3.35 -4.47 -0.35
N VAL A 487 -3.32 -5.77 -0.66
CA VAL A 487 -2.13 -6.41 -1.24
C VAL A 487 -1.74 -5.83 -2.61
N PRO A 488 -2.65 -5.53 -3.55
CA PRO A 488 -2.25 -5.01 -4.86
C PRO A 488 -1.43 -3.72 -4.81
N PHE A 489 -1.86 -2.77 -3.99
CA PHE A 489 -1.18 -1.49 -3.82
C PHE A 489 0.15 -1.66 -3.07
N ALA A 490 0.18 -2.45 -2.00
CA ALA A 490 1.41 -2.73 -1.24
C ALA A 490 2.44 -3.46 -2.10
N TYR A 491 2.03 -4.55 -2.75
CA TYR A 491 2.88 -5.35 -3.63
C TYR A 491 3.47 -4.52 -4.76
N SER A 492 2.63 -3.70 -5.44
CA SER A 492 3.09 -2.84 -6.52
C SER A 492 4.11 -1.79 -6.05
N ALA A 493 4.01 -1.29 -4.82
CA ALA A 493 4.99 -0.37 -4.26
C ALA A 493 6.33 -1.05 -3.92
N GLU A 494 6.31 -2.33 -3.56
CA GLU A 494 7.48 -3.11 -3.14
C GLU A 494 8.32 -3.63 -4.32
N VAL A 495 7.69 -4.08 -5.41
CA VAL A 495 8.38 -4.80 -6.51
C VAL A 495 9.25 -3.92 -7.41
N PHE A 496 8.98 -2.61 -7.47
CA PHE A 496 9.73 -1.71 -8.33
C PHE A 496 10.99 -1.17 -7.64
N PRO A 497 12.12 -1.08 -8.38
CA PRO A 497 13.32 -0.44 -7.88
C PRO A 497 13.07 1.05 -7.65
N LEU A 498 13.82 1.65 -6.72
CA LEU A 498 13.68 3.06 -6.34
C LEU A 498 13.66 4.01 -7.57
N SER A 499 14.52 3.78 -8.55
CA SER A 499 14.63 4.59 -9.77
C SER A 499 13.37 4.59 -10.65
N HIS A 500 12.61 3.49 -10.64
CA HIS A 500 11.42 3.29 -11.49
C HIS A 500 10.12 3.20 -10.68
N ARG A 501 10.18 3.29 -9.34
CA ARG A 501 9.03 3.06 -8.45
C ARG A 501 7.87 4.01 -8.73
N GLU A 502 8.16 5.30 -8.90
CA GLU A 502 7.12 6.31 -9.19
C GLU A 502 6.40 6.01 -10.52
N VAL A 503 7.16 5.68 -11.57
CA VAL A 503 6.62 5.37 -12.92
C VAL A 503 5.87 4.03 -12.93
N GLY A 504 6.45 3.00 -12.31
CA GLY A 504 5.88 1.67 -12.17
C GLY A 504 4.56 1.67 -11.39
N MET A 505 4.52 2.39 -10.27
CA MET A 505 3.29 2.56 -9.50
C MET A 505 2.22 3.33 -10.28
N GLY A 506 2.61 4.41 -10.97
CA GLY A 506 1.69 5.15 -11.85
C GLY A 506 1.05 4.26 -12.92
N TRP A 507 1.86 3.42 -13.58
CA TRP A 507 1.38 2.44 -14.56
C TRP A 507 0.44 1.40 -13.95
N ALA A 508 0.79 0.84 -12.78
CA ALA A 508 0.01 -0.16 -12.08
C ALA A 508 -1.39 0.37 -11.69
N VAL A 509 -1.44 1.58 -11.12
CA VAL A 509 -2.70 2.25 -10.74
C VAL A 509 -3.51 2.63 -11.97
N ALA A 510 -2.88 3.17 -13.02
CA ALA A 510 -3.57 3.50 -14.27
C ALA A 510 -4.21 2.26 -14.91
N THR A 511 -3.49 1.13 -14.91
CA THR A 511 -4.01 -0.16 -15.37
C THR A 511 -5.23 -0.59 -14.55
N CYS A 512 -5.13 -0.53 -13.22
CA CYS A 512 -6.22 -0.87 -12.30
C CYS A 512 -7.49 -0.06 -12.62
N LEU A 513 -7.36 1.27 -12.74
CA LEU A 513 -8.48 2.17 -13.01
C LEU A 513 -9.02 2.05 -14.44
N PHE A 514 -8.16 1.74 -15.42
CA PHE A 514 -8.60 1.47 -16.78
C PHE A 514 -9.47 0.21 -16.85
N TRP A 515 -9.07 -0.90 -16.22
CA TRP A 515 -9.91 -2.10 -16.15
C TRP A 515 -11.15 -1.90 -15.28
N ALA A 516 -11.08 -1.09 -14.22
CA ALA A 516 -12.25 -0.67 -13.46
C ALA A 516 -13.28 0.04 -14.35
N THR A 517 -12.81 0.91 -15.26
CA THR A 517 -13.65 1.60 -16.25
C THR A 517 -14.35 0.59 -17.15
N VAL A 518 -13.60 -0.30 -17.79
CA VAL A 518 -14.12 -1.30 -18.73
C VAL A 518 -15.19 -2.14 -18.03
N LEU A 519 -14.88 -2.71 -16.86
CA LEU A 519 -15.83 -3.56 -16.14
C LEU A 519 -17.07 -2.78 -15.70
N THR A 520 -16.92 -1.58 -15.15
CA THR A 520 -18.08 -0.77 -14.69
C THR A 520 -18.98 -0.35 -15.85
N MET A 521 -18.41 -0.10 -17.04
CA MET A 521 -19.14 0.28 -18.24
C MET A 521 -19.97 -0.88 -18.81
N PHE A 522 -19.39 -2.08 -18.88
CA PHE A 522 -20.07 -3.26 -19.46
C PHE A 522 -20.92 -4.04 -18.46
N LEU A 523 -20.77 -3.82 -17.15
CA LEU A 523 -21.48 -4.57 -16.13
C LEU A 523 -23.01 -4.49 -16.23
N PRO A 524 -23.65 -3.33 -16.47
CA PRO A 524 -25.11 -3.30 -16.67
C PRO A 524 -25.56 -4.16 -17.86
N LEU A 525 -24.79 -4.17 -18.96
CA LEU A 525 -25.09 -5.00 -20.13
C LEU A 525 -24.95 -6.49 -19.80
N MET A 526 -23.95 -6.86 -18.99
CA MET A 526 -23.79 -8.23 -18.51
C MET A 526 -24.95 -8.65 -17.59
N LEU A 527 -25.40 -7.76 -16.70
CA LEU A 527 -26.56 -8.02 -15.85
C LEU A 527 -27.84 -8.19 -16.67
N HIS A 528 -28.03 -7.40 -17.73
CA HIS A 528 -29.19 -7.52 -18.61
C HIS A 528 -29.15 -8.81 -19.45
N SER A 529 -27.99 -9.18 -20.02
CA SER A 529 -27.87 -10.32 -20.94
C SER A 529 -27.70 -11.68 -20.25
N MET A 530 -26.94 -11.73 -19.15
CA MET A 530 -26.60 -12.98 -18.45
C MET A 530 -27.36 -13.14 -17.13
N GLY A 531 -28.05 -12.10 -16.66
CA GLY A 531 -28.70 -12.08 -15.35
C GLY A 531 -27.70 -12.05 -14.19
N THR A 532 -28.22 -11.91 -12.97
CA THR A 532 -27.41 -11.93 -11.73
C THR A 532 -26.59 -13.21 -11.60
N THR A 533 -27.18 -14.38 -11.89
CA THR A 533 -26.48 -15.67 -11.84
C THR A 533 -25.31 -15.73 -12.82
N GLY A 534 -25.52 -15.34 -14.08
CA GLY A 534 -24.48 -15.40 -15.09
C GLY A 534 -23.31 -14.48 -14.79
N VAL A 535 -23.58 -13.28 -14.24
CA VAL A 535 -22.54 -12.37 -13.78
C VAL A 535 -21.74 -12.97 -12.63
N PHE A 536 -22.39 -13.50 -11.58
CA PHE A 536 -21.66 -14.13 -10.47
C PHE A 536 -20.83 -15.34 -10.90
N CYS A 537 -21.34 -16.19 -11.79
CA CYS A 537 -20.59 -17.31 -12.36
C CYS A 537 -19.42 -16.84 -13.23
N PHE A 538 -19.59 -15.79 -14.03
CA PHE A 538 -18.51 -15.19 -14.81
C PHE A 538 -17.37 -14.73 -13.90
N TYR A 539 -17.70 -14.00 -12.82
CA TYR A 539 -16.70 -13.51 -11.89
C TYR A 539 -16.08 -14.61 -11.01
N ALA A 540 -16.81 -15.68 -10.71
CA ALA A 540 -16.22 -16.88 -10.12
C ALA A 540 -15.15 -17.49 -11.06
N GLY A 541 -15.43 -17.56 -12.36
CA GLY A 541 -14.48 -18.00 -13.37
C GLY A 541 -13.25 -17.09 -13.48
N THR A 542 -13.44 -15.77 -13.50
CA THR A 542 -12.30 -14.82 -13.55
C THR A 542 -11.45 -14.86 -12.28
N ASN A 543 -12.04 -15.15 -11.11
CA ASN A 543 -11.27 -15.40 -9.87
C ASN A 543 -10.35 -16.62 -10.00
N ILE A 544 -10.79 -17.69 -10.66
CA ILE A 544 -9.94 -18.87 -10.94
C ILE A 544 -8.83 -18.50 -11.93
N VAL A 545 -9.13 -17.71 -12.97
CA VAL A 545 -8.10 -17.22 -13.91
C VAL A 545 -7.08 -16.35 -13.17
N ALA A 546 -7.54 -15.44 -12.30
CA ALA A 546 -6.67 -14.61 -11.47
C ALA A 546 -5.79 -15.45 -10.54
N LEU A 547 -6.35 -16.48 -9.90
CA LEU A 547 -5.59 -17.44 -9.09
C LEU A 547 -4.47 -18.09 -9.90
N VAL A 548 -4.76 -18.56 -11.11
CA VAL A 548 -3.77 -19.18 -12.00
C VAL A 548 -2.68 -18.19 -12.40
N MET A 549 -3.06 -16.95 -12.76
CA MET A 549 -2.08 -15.91 -13.11
C MET A 549 -1.17 -15.56 -11.93
N ILE A 550 -1.73 -15.40 -10.73
CA ILE A 550 -0.97 -15.10 -9.50
C ILE A 550 -0.05 -16.27 -9.16
N PHE A 551 -0.54 -17.50 -9.24
CA PHE A 551 0.25 -18.68 -8.98
C PHE A 551 1.48 -18.78 -9.90
N LEU A 552 1.32 -18.43 -11.18
CA LEU A 552 2.34 -18.55 -12.22
C LEU A 552 3.29 -17.36 -12.33
N TRP A 553 2.81 -16.13 -12.12
CA TRP A 553 3.55 -14.91 -12.49
C TRP A 553 3.96 -14.03 -11.31
N VAL A 554 3.40 -14.24 -10.12
CA VAL A 554 3.63 -13.37 -8.96
C VAL A 554 4.59 -14.05 -7.98
N PRO A 555 5.84 -13.59 -7.84
CA PRO A 555 6.75 -14.04 -6.79
C PRO A 555 6.40 -13.44 -5.43
N GLU A 556 6.82 -14.08 -4.34
CA GLU A 556 6.61 -13.60 -2.97
C GLU A 556 7.59 -12.46 -2.63
N THR A 557 7.09 -11.42 -1.94
CA THR A 557 7.88 -10.23 -1.54
C THR A 557 8.05 -10.11 -0.02
N LYS A 558 7.43 -11.00 0.77
CA LYS A 558 7.43 -10.96 2.24
C LYS A 558 8.83 -10.79 2.84
N GLN A 559 9.02 -9.70 3.60
CA GLN A 559 10.22 -9.41 4.39
C GLN A 559 11.52 -9.48 3.59
N ARG A 560 11.44 -9.25 2.27
CA ARG A 560 12.61 -9.25 1.40
C ARG A 560 13.21 -7.86 1.29
N THR A 561 14.53 -7.80 1.34
CA THR A 561 15.25 -6.56 1.02
C THR A 561 15.09 -6.23 -0.46
N LEU A 562 15.39 -4.98 -0.84
CA LEU A 562 15.38 -4.58 -2.25
C LEU A 562 16.35 -5.42 -3.09
N GLU A 563 17.49 -5.84 -2.49
CA GLU A 563 18.47 -6.72 -3.12
C GLU A 563 17.88 -8.11 -3.40
N GLU A 564 17.27 -8.72 -2.39
CA GLU A 564 16.64 -10.04 -2.53
C GLU A 564 15.52 -9.99 -3.57
N LEU A 565 14.76 -8.89 -3.64
CA LEU A 565 13.77 -8.66 -4.67
C LEU A 565 14.42 -8.53 -6.06
N ASP A 566 15.55 -7.84 -6.18
CA ASP A 566 16.30 -7.75 -7.43
C ASP A 566 16.73 -9.13 -7.92
N TYR A 567 17.23 -10.00 -7.03
CA TYR A 567 17.54 -11.40 -7.34
C TYR A 567 16.30 -12.21 -7.72
N ILE A 568 15.21 -12.08 -6.97
CA ILE A 568 13.93 -12.76 -7.24
C ILE A 568 13.40 -12.41 -8.63
N PHE A 569 13.38 -11.13 -8.98
CA PHE A 569 12.90 -10.65 -10.28
C PHE A 569 13.94 -10.82 -11.41
N ALA A 570 15.21 -11.06 -11.08
CA ALA A 570 16.25 -11.45 -12.05
C ALA A 570 16.07 -12.91 -12.56
N VAL A 571 15.30 -13.74 -11.87
CA VAL A 571 14.94 -15.08 -12.35
C VAL A 571 13.88 -14.99 -13.48
N PRO A 572 14.08 -15.68 -14.62
CA PRO A 572 13.07 -15.74 -15.68
C PRO A 572 11.73 -16.29 -15.19
N THR A 573 10.63 -15.64 -15.57
CA THR A 573 9.26 -16.08 -15.25
C THR A 573 9.01 -17.53 -15.67
N ARG A 574 9.60 -18.00 -16.77
CA ARG A 574 9.50 -19.40 -17.21
C ARG A 574 10.09 -20.39 -16.19
N THR A 575 11.21 -20.04 -15.57
CA THR A 575 11.85 -20.85 -14.52
C THR A 575 11.00 -20.87 -13.26
N HIS A 576 10.47 -19.70 -12.87
CA HIS A 576 9.53 -19.58 -11.76
C HIS A 576 8.27 -20.44 -12.01
N MET A 577 7.64 -20.31 -13.18
CA MET A 577 6.47 -21.10 -13.55
C MET A 577 6.74 -22.60 -13.51
N ARG A 578 7.87 -23.05 -14.08
CA ARG A 578 8.24 -24.47 -14.11
C ARG A 578 8.40 -25.03 -12.69
N TYR A 579 9.04 -24.28 -11.80
CA TYR A 579 9.17 -24.65 -10.40
C TYR A 579 7.81 -24.72 -9.70
N GLN A 580 6.94 -23.72 -9.90
CA GLN A 580 5.61 -23.71 -9.28
C GLN A 580 4.76 -24.90 -9.76
N THR A 581 4.75 -25.20 -11.06
CA THR A 581 3.92 -26.28 -11.62
C THR A 581 4.47 -27.68 -11.35
N PHE A 582 5.78 -27.87 -11.38
CA PHE A 582 6.39 -29.21 -11.30
C PHE A 582 6.98 -29.57 -9.93
N GLU A 583 7.25 -28.59 -9.07
CA GLU A 583 7.81 -28.84 -7.73
C GLU A 583 6.85 -28.40 -6.62
N ALA A 584 6.35 -27.16 -6.67
CA ALA A 584 5.51 -26.63 -5.59
C ALA A 584 4.08 -27.20 -5.56
N LEU A 585 3.43 -27.33 -6.72
CA LEU A 585 2.06 -27.85 -6.81
C LEU A 585 1.95 -29.34 -6.43
N PRO A 586 2.84 -30.24 -6.90
CA PRO A 586 2.84 -31.63 -6.47
C PRO A 586 3.20 -31.79 -5.00
N TRP A 587 4.11 -30.98 -4.46
CA TRP A 587 4.41 -30.96 -3.04
C TRP A 587 3.18 -30.55 -2.23
N TRP A 588 2.53 -29.43 -2.57
CA TRP A 588 1.34 -28.96 -1.85
C TRP A 588 0.19 -30.00 -1.90
N PHE A 589 -0.04 -30.60 -3.07
CA PHE A 589 -1.04 -31.66 -3.24
C PHE A 589 -0.71 -32.89 -2.39
N ASN A 590 0.55 -33.32 -2.36
CA ASN A 590 0.98 -34.47 -1.57
C ASN A 590 0.91 -34.19 -0.05
N THR A 591 1.32 -33.01 0.40
CA THR A 591 1.37 -32.62 1.81
C THR A 591 -0.02 -32.30 2.38
N TRP A 592 -0.82 -31.47 1.70
CA TRP A 592 -2.07 -30.95 2.26
C TRP A 592 -3.31 -31.74 1.85
N ILE A 593 -3.35 -32.28 0.62
CA ILE A 593 -4.50 -33.07 0.14
C ILE A 593 -4.30 -34.55 0.46
N LEU A 594 -3.13 -35.13 0.15
CA LEU A 594 -2.85 -36.55 0.41
C LEU A 594 -2.26 -36.83 1.80
N ARG A 595 -2.01 -35.79 2.62
CA ARG A 595 -1.42 -35.89 3.98
C ARG A 595 -0.18 -36.78 4.05
N ARG A 596 0.64 -36.79 3.00
CA ARG A 596 1.92 -37.50 2.95
C ARG A 596 3.01 -36.55 3.44
N ASP A 597 3.89 -37.04 4.30
CA ASP A 597 5.06 -36.28 4.73
C ASP A 597 6.14 -36.37 3.63
N VAL A 598 6.27 -35.29 2.86
CA VAL A 598 7.16 -35.20 1.69
C VAL A 598 8.40 -34.33 1.94
N GLY A 599 8.66 -33.95 3.21
CA GLY A 599 9.77 -33.06 3.60
C GLY A 599 9.52 -31.58 3.25
N GLU A 600 10.50 -30.71 3.51
CA GLU A 600 10.40 -29.27 3.21
C GLU A 600 10.55 -28.97 1.71
N LEU A 601 9.74 -28.06 1.18
CA LEU A 601 9.82 -27.61 -0.21
C LEU A 601 11.18 -26.92 -0.44
N ARG A 602 11.99 -27.44 -1.37
CA ARG A 602 13.30 -26.87 -1.72
C ARG A 602 13.12 -25.40 -2.12
N PRO A 603 13.72 -24.42 -1.43
CA PRO A 603 13.52 -23.01 -1.77
C PRO A 603 14.06 -22.71 -3.16
N LEU A 604 13.24 -22.13 -4.04
CA LEU A 604 13.66 -21.71 -5.39
C LEU A 604 14.76 -20.64 -5.35
N TYR A 605 14.80 -19.86 -4.27
CA TYR A 605 15.80 -18.82 -4.03
C TYR A 605 16.65 -19.26 -2.84
N GLN A 606 17.92 -19.58 -3.09
CA GLN A 606 18.91 -19.81 -2.05
C GLN A 606 19.61 -18.47 -1.82
N PHE A 607 19.38 -17.89 -0.65
CA PHE A 607 20.13 -16.73 -0.18
C PHE A 607 21.30 -17.28 0.65
N ASP A 608 22.53 -16.85 0.34
CA ASP A 608 23.68 -17.18 1.19
C ASP A 608 23.39 -16.68 2.62
N THR A 609 23.65 -17.58 3.55
CA THR A 609 23.25 -17.66 4.96
C THR A 609 23.26 -16.37 5.81
N SER A 610 22.36 -16.41 6.82
CA SER A 610 22.24 -15.56 8.02
C SER A 610 21.58 -14.20 7.82
N THR A 611 20.25 -14.24 7.77
CA THR A 611 19.35 -13.10 7.68
C THR A 611 19.67 -12.03 8.74
N ASP A 612 19.98 -10.83 8.27
CA ASP A 612 19.99 -9.59 9.05
C ASP A 612 18.68 -9.34 9.82
N GLN A 613 17.60 -10.08 9.55
CA GLN A 613 16.39 -10.10 10.35
C GLN A 613 16.63 -10.73 11.73
N ASP A 614 17.40 -11.82 11.83
CA ASP A 614 17.83 -12.38 13.11
C ASP A 614 18.77 -11.42 13.83
N ARG A 615 19.53 -10.62 13.08
CA ARG A 615 20.39 -9.55 13.60
C ARG A 615 19.58 -8.36 14.10
N ILE A 616 18.54 -7.93 13.37
CA ILE A 616 17.61 -6.85 13.75
C ILE A 616 16.71 -7.29 14.91
N ASP A 617 16.20 -8.52 14.91
CA ASP A 617 15.42 -9.08 16.00
C ASP A 617 16.30 -9.38 17.22
N ALA A 618 17.57 -9.79 17.04
CA ALA A 618 18.56 -9.83 18.12
C ALA A 618 18.95 -8.44 18.62
N LEU A 619 18.98 -7.41 17.76
CA LEU A 619 19.19 -6.01 18.15
C LEU A 619 17.97 -5.49 18.95
N TYR A 620 16.74 -5.74 18.50
CA TYR A 620 15.53 -5.41 19.24
C TYR A 620 15.44 -6.17 20.57
N ALA A 621 15.85 -7.44 20.60
CA ALA A 621 15.92 -8.24 21.82
C ALA A 621 17.05 -7.76 22.75
N ALA A 622 18.19 -7.34 22.21
CA ALA A 622 19.31 -6.76 22.97
C ALA A 622 18.94 -5.40 23.56
N ASP A 623 18.25 -4.54 22.82
CA ASP A 623 17.75 -3.24 23.30
C ASP A 623 16.68 -3.42 24.39
N LYS A 624 15.78 -4.40 24.20
CA LYS A 624 14.78 -4.75 25.23
C LYS A 624 15.43 -5.31 26.49
N ALA A 625 16.41 -6.21 26.35
CA ALA A 625 17.16 -6.76 27.47
C ALA A 625 18.04 -5.70 28.17
N ARG A 626 18.63 -4.76 27.44
CA ARG A 626 19.36 -3.61 27.99
C ARG A 626 18.45 -2.65 28.73
N ALA A 627 17.24 -2.40 28.22
CA ALA A 627 16.23 -1.57 28.89
C ALA A 627 15.75 -2.22 30.21
N GLU A 628 15.54 -3.53 30.22
CA GLU A 628 15.18 -4.28 31.44
C GLU A 628 16.33 -4.28 32.46
N LYS A 629 17.59 -4.42 32.02
CA LYS A 629 18.78 -4.41 32.88
C LYS A 629 19.08 -3.03 33.48
N ASN A 630 18.86 -1.96 32.72
CA ASN A 630 19.04 -0.59 33.21
C ASN A 630 17.86 -0.10 34.07
N GLY A 631 16.65 -0.62 33.83
CA GLY A 631 15.50 -0.42 34.73
C GLY A 631 15.70 -1.08 36.09
N ALA A 632 16.30 -2.28 36.13
CA ALA A 632 16.67 -2.97 37.37
C ALA A 632 17.81 -2.23 38.13
N ASN A 633 18.84 -1.76 37.42
CA ASN A 633 19.90 -0.95 38.04
C ASN A 633 19.39 0.40 38.56
N GLY A 634 18.38 1.01 37.91
CA GLY A 634 17.74 2.23 38.38
C GLY A 634 16.91 2.05 39.65
N SER A 635 16.27 0.88 39.84
CA SER A 635 15.61 0.52 41.10
C SER A 635 16.61 0.16 42.19
N ASP A 636 17.72 -0.52 41.87
CA ASP A 636 18.76 -0.87 42.85
C ASP A 636 19.56 0.36 43.31
N LEU A 637 19.81 1.34 42.43
CA LEU A 637 20.41 2.64 42.81
C LEU A 637 19.47 3.52 43.65
N GLN A 638 18.15 3.39 43.52
CA GLN A 638 17.20 4.05 44.42
C GLN A 638 17.06 3.31 45.77
N VAL A 639 17.27 2.00 45.80
CA VAL A 639 17.29 1.22 47.05
C VAL A 639 18.61 1.41 47.80
N GLU A 640 19.76 1.51 47.11
CA GLU A 640 21.07 1.82 47.71
C GLU A 640 21.16 3.27 48.22
N ASN A 641 20.64 4.26 47.49
CA ASN A 641 20.62 5.65 47.97
C ASN A 641 19.63 5.89 49.12
N ASN A 642 18.54 5.10 49.22
CA ASN A 642 17.64 5.16 50.37
C ASN A 642 18.16 4.37 51.58
N THR A 643 19.03 3.38 51.40
CA THR A 643 19.65 2.64 52.52
C THR A 643 20.90 3.34 53.07
N SER A 644 21.64 4.10 52.25
CA SER A 644 22.77 4.92 52.74
C SER A 644 22.30 6.17 53.52
N ASN A 645 21.21 6.82 53.10
CA ASN A 645 20.67 7.97 53.84
C ASN A 645 20.03 7.59 55.18
N HIS A 646 19.55 6.35 55.34
CA HIS A 646 18.92 5.92 56.60
C HIS A 646 19.93 5.40 57.64
N SER A 647 21.16 5.08 57.23
CA SER A 647 22.23 4.67 58.15
C SER A 647 23.00 5.85 58.76
N ASP A 648 23.01 7.02 58.09
CA ASP A 648 23.62 8.25 58.62
C ASP A 648 22.71 9.04 59.58
N GLU A 649 21.38 8.83 59.56
CA GLU A 649 20.46 9.46 60.52
C GLU A 649 20.43 8.77 61.89
N ILE A 650 20.74 7.46 61.97
CA ILE A 650 20.66 6.70 63.23
C ILE A 650 21.91 6.89 64.12
N VAL A 651 23.02 7.40 63.57
CA VAL A 651 24.26 7.64 64.33
C VAL A 651 24.30 9.04 64.99
N LYS A 652 23.42 9.97 64.60
CA LYS A 652 23.35 11.32 65.19
C LYS A 652 22.37 11.50 66.35
N GLU A 653 21.64 10.46 66.74
CA GLU A 653 20.68 10.51 67.86
C GLU A 653 21.15 9.77 69.13
N LYS A 654 22.42 9.33 69.18
CA LYS A 654 23.01 8.67 70.36
C LYS A 654 24.44 9.12 70.72
N MET A 655 24.76 10.39 70.50
CA MET A 655 25.91 11.04 71.13
C MET A 655 25.53 12.38 71.75
#